data_AF-A0A9P7TAG9-F1
#
_entry.id   AF-A0A9P7TAG9-F1
#
_cell.length_a   1.000
_cell.length_b   1.000
_cell.length_c   1.000
_cell.angle_alpha   90.00
_cell.angle_beta   90.00
_cell.angle_gamma   90.00
#
_symmetry.space_group_name_H-M   'P 1'
#
loop_
_entity.id
_entity.type
_entity.pdbx_description
1 polymer ?
#
loop_
_entity_poly.entity_id
_entity_poly.type
_entity_poly.pdbx_seq_one_letter_code
_entity_poly.pdbx_strand_id
1 'polypeptide(L)'
;MKASSPLTPILSILLLYLLTSGIAASADTYDVVPPTDGGPDSDWEYQGCYVDVGRTINAANIADAQMTNQKCTQFCSSLGLQYAGTENSSECYCGSRLAAGAVEVSDSDCSLSCIGNATQSCGGAKRLSLWRTRQVSTLTVSYGLNRWVSKGCYLSKETTGRVLKQALETTPGTEMTMSKCTTGCKLADAGNVLAGLEDGHKCYCGKKLSTGARKAPVNSKCDKSRNNSSSESEDCSERGALNVHEYVEPFSPRARGGASDPTTAPAALDGFSWYGCYAEAIHEPLLGDKSYSNDSMSLAACAQYCARFTYFGVQHLRVCYCGNLLNTGSAIESASASGSRCDLGGGLSVYTLQGGGVQGMEGVGVGGVGGRGDRVTGVAAISASRSAYAAASSSTASRERSAVMSLPSGWSSYGCWVDGVSGRILNVQLPDAPNLTLESCANACSDSKYTIAGAEYATQCFCGNQIVNGGAKASSDSECNTACGGNPQVNCGGGGRMTIMSLGAPHISAPPAVVPSVGSWLYQGCYQDNVNQQKTFFWQNFMETSMTPKKCLDLCASFGYHAAGLEYGKECYCGDPANIQVRGSQRVDDKRCDVPCSGNASALCGGGNLLTTYFWKGDPFYTWSFAAPGSPDAGSYELLIGGVCVPLITSQAITGKVTFLEKWGTGPPNSTGAYELDLSSIDNFKAAWRTMHVKTDIFCAGGLTLPDKAGRQINIGGWSGASLYGVRLYTPDGSAGQPGKNDWEENAAVLKLQDGRWYPTAMIMANGSILVIGGEIGSNDKPVPTLEILPPTGTKPLYMDWLERTDPNNLYPFACVLPSGGIFVAYYNEARILDENNFSTKKTLPNIPGAVNNPMGGRTYPLEGTAVLLPQHAPYTDPLGVLICGGSTNGASNALDNCVSTYPDTENPQWALERMPSQRVMSCIAPLPDGTYLILNGAHHGVAGFGLAKDPNLNALLYDPKKPLGSRITVMANTTVARLYHSEAITLLDGRVLVSGSDPQDGVNPEEYRVETFTPPYLKRGKARPTFRITNSDWKYGEQVTFNLGAAAKNGDITASLLGSVSSTHGNSMGARTLIPAVTCSGTSCVVTSPPSKYIAPPGWYQFFVLDGGIPAIGIFVRIGGDPARLGEWPKGDGFKPPGV
;
A
#
# COMPACT_ATOMS: atom_id res chain seq x y z
N MET A 1 -37.94 41.97 7.50
CA MET A 1 -38.13 42.66 8.81
C MET A 1 -38.35 41.61 9.90
N LYS A 2 -38.61 42.02 11.15
CA LYS A 2 -38.61 41.20 12.38
C LYS A 2 -39.51 39.93 12.36
N ALA A 3 -38.89 38.79 12.65
CA ALA A 3 -39.08 37.94 13.85
C ALA A 3 -40.41 37.21 14.19
N SER A 4 -40.20 35.97 14.68
CA SER A 4 -40.71 35.34 15.92
C SER A 4 -42.15 34.80 16.07
N SER A 5 -42.21 33.45 16.13
CA SER A 5 -42.69 32.65 17.29
C SER A 5 -44.22 32.62 17.60
N PRO A 6 -44.67 31.87 18.64
CA PRO A 6 -44.57 30.40 18.82
C PRO A 6 -45.93 29.76 19.24
N LEU A 7 -45.97 28.46 19.58
CA LEU A 7 -47.01 27.89 20.45
C LEU A 7 -46.57 26.59 21.16
N THR A 8 -46.81 26.53 22.48
CA THR A 8 -46.85 25.32 23.34
C THR A 8 -48.14 25.40 24.18
N PRO A 9 -48.62 24.30 24.81
CA PRO A 9 -48.80 24.36 26.28
C PRO A 9 -48.87 23.02 27.10
N ILE A 10 -48.76 23.13 28.44
CA ILE A 10 -49.48 22.34 29.51
C ILE A 10 -49.12 20.84 29.75
N LEU A 11 -49.17 20.24 30.96
CA LEU A 11 -49.02 20.64 32.40
C LEU A 11 -49.06 19.37 33.33
N SER A 12 -48.71 19.51 34.63
CA SER A 12 -49.17 18.70 35.82
C SER A 12 -48.43 17.39 36.24
N ILE A 13 -48.38 16.92 37.52
CA ILE A 13 -48.26 17.55 38.87
C ILE A 13 -48.02 16.49 40.01
N LEU A 14 -47.26 16.85 41.07
CA LEU A 14 -47.05 16.32 42.47
C LEU A 14 -47.23 14.82 42.90
N LEU A 15 -46.35 14.37 43.82
CA LEU A 15 -46.72 13.92 45.19
C LEU A 15 -45.56 14.08 46.23
N LEU A 16 -45.74 13.72 47.52
CA LEU A 16 -45.01 14.29 48.67
C LEU A 16 -44.43 13.30 49.73
N TYR A 17 -43.18 13.56 50.14
CA TYR A 17 -42.62 13.70 51.51
C TYR A 17 -42.68 12.63 52.64
N LEU A 18 -41.63 12.69 53.50
CA LEU A 18 -41.44 12.26 54.91
C LEU A 18 -41.21 10.77 55.27
N LEU A 19 -39.97 10.46 55.69
CA LEU A 19 -39.64 10.16 57.10
C LEU A 19 -38.10 10.11 57.33
N THR A 20 -37.65 10.28 58.57
CA THR A 20 -36.21 10.33 58.96
C THR A 20 -35.94 9.51 60.22
N SER A 21 -34.89 8.68 60.24
CA SER A 21 -33.94 8.48 61.37
C SER A 21 -32.95 7.35 61.08
N GLY A 22 -31.66 7.64 61.19
CA GLY A 22 -30.58 6.83 60.62
C GLY A 22 -30.11 5.58 61.37
N ILE A 23 -29.15 4.94 60.71
CA ILE A 23 -27.99 4.30 61.33
C ILE A 23 -26.77 5.03 60.76
N ALA A 24 -25.86 5.48 61.62
CA ALA A 24 -24.56 5.97 61.18
C ALA A 24 -23.60 4.78 61.03
N ALA A 25 -23.16 4.49 59.81
CA ALA A 25 -21.88 3.83 59.58
C ALA A 25 -20.79 4.91 59.58
N SER A 26 -19.57 4.55 59.99
CA SER A 26 -18.47 5.53 60.07
C SER A 26 -18.21 6.16 58.71
N ALA A 27 -18.32 7.49 58.64
CA ALA A 27 -17.59 8.24 57.64
C ALA A 27 -16.15 8.31 58.16
N ASP A 28 -15.36 7.29 57.85
CA ASP A 28 -13.92 7.34 58.04
C ASP A 28 -13.40 8.47 57.14
N THR A 29 -13.14 9.62 57.77
CA THR A 29 -12.41 10.72 57.15
C THR A 29 -10.97 10.26 56.97
N TYR A 30 -10.74 9.50 55.91
CA TYR A 30 -9.42 9.38 55.33
C TYR A 30 -9.00 10.78 54.93
N ASP A 31 -8.15 11.41 55.74
CA ASP A 31 -7.36 12.55 55.32
C ASP A 31 -6.63 12.11 54.04
N VAL A 32 -7.06 12.64 52.90
CA VAL A 32 -6.41 12.37 51.61
C VAL A 32 -5.11 13.15 51.61
N VAL A 33 -4.10 12.55 52.24
CA VAL A 33 -2.73 13.07 52.29
C VAL A 33 -2.25 13.19 50.85
N PRO A 34 -1.98 14.41 50.33
CA PRO A 34 -1.41 14.56 48.99
C PRO A 34 -0.05 13.83 48.99
N PRO A 35 0.37 13.13 47.91
CA PRO A 35 1.46 12.15 47.97
C PRO A 35 2.76 12.70 48.59
N THR A 36 2.98 12.42 49.88
CA THR A 36 4.11 12.95 50.67
C THR A 36 5.40 12.16 50.48
N ASP A 37 5.28 10.89 50.09
CA ASP A 37 6.41 10.09 49.65
C ASP A 37 6.65 10.29 48.15
N GLY A 38 7.92 10.20 47.75
CA GLY A 38 8.37 10.53 46.40
C GLY A 38 7.76 9.67 45.29
N GLY A 39 8.04 10.07 44.04
CA GLY A 39 7.39 9.55 42.83
C GLY A 39 7.22 8.03 42.77
N PRO A 40 6.12 7.55 42.13
CA PRO A 40 5.83 6.13 42.02
C PRO A 40 6.93 5.32 41.31
N ASP A 41 7.78 5.99 40.54
CA ASP A 41 9.20 5.66 40.41
C ASP A 41 9.99 6.96 40.65
N SER A 42 11.26 6.86 41.08
CA SER A 42 12.05 7.98 41.66
C SER A 42 12.29 9.20 40.75
N ASP A 43 11.89 9.14 39.49
CA ASP A 43 12.13 10.16 38.46
C ASP A 43 10.88 10.96 38.07
N TRP A 44 9.72 10.72 38.72
CA TRP A 44 8.48 11.47 38.50
C TRP A 44 8.09 12.33 39.71
N GLU A 45 7.77 13.59 39.46
CA GLU A 45 7.46 14.62 40.45
C GLU A 45 5.97 14.97 40.36
N TYR A 46 5.21 14.88 41.46
CA TYR A 46 3.82 15.36 41.48
C TYR A 46 3.82 16.88 41.26
N GLN A 47 2.84 17.40 40.53
CA GLN A 47 2.75 18.81 40.16
C GLN A 47 1.50 19.51 40.72
N GLY A 48 0.62 18.78 41.40
CA GLY A 48 -0.67 19.26 41.88
C GLY A 48 -1.86 18.76 41.04
N CYS A 49 -3.06 19.10 41.49
CA CYS A 49 -4.31 18.84 40.77
C CYS A 49 -4.59 19.93 39.71
N TYR A 50 -4.89 19.55 38.47
CA TYR A 50 -5.14 20.48 37.36
C TYR A 50 -6.55 20.31 36.79
N VAL A 51 -7.19 21.43 36.41
CA VAL A 51 -8.43 21.39 35.64
C VAL A 51 -8.18 20.78 34.26
N ASP A 52 -9.02 19.82 33.84
CA ASP A 52 -9.09 19.44 32.43
C ASP A 52 -10.01 20.42 31.67
N VAL A 53 -9.42 21.23 30.78
CA VAL A 53 -10.11 22.21 29.93
C VAL A 53 -10.55 21.65 28.57
N GLY A 54 -10.59 20.34 28.42
CA GLY A 54 -11.05 19.62 27.23
C GLY A 54 -10.24 18.34 27.06
N ARG A 55 -8.95 18.52 26.73
CA ARG A 55 -7.87 17.63 27.16
C ARG A 55 -6.62 18.45 27.50
N THR A 56 -6.38 18.65 28.80
CA THR A 56 -5.24 19.40 29.37
C THR A 56 -3.88 18.78 29.02
N ILE A 57 -3.83 17.46 28.81
CA ILE A 57 -2.74 16.75 28.14
C ILE A 57 -3.34 15.73 27.17
N ASN A 58 -2.87 15.72 25.91
CA ASN A 58 -3.62 15.14 24.79
C ASN A 58 -2.76 14.41 23.74
N ALA A 59 -1.55 13.96 24.09
CA ALA A 59 -0.67 13.28 23.14
C ALA A 59 -0.89 11.76 23.08
N ALA A 60 -1.32 11.15 24.19
CA ALA A 60 -1.76 9.76 24.29
C ALA A 60 -2.64 9.59 25.54
N ASN A 61 -3.45 8.54 25.59
CA ASN A 61 -4.23 8.16 26.78
C ASN A 61 -4.51 6.65 26.84
N ILE A 62 -4.87 6.17 28.03
CA ILE A 62 -5.32 4.80 28.30
C ILE A 62 -6.26 4.82 29.51
N ALA A 63 -7.27 3.94 29.53
CA ALA A 63 -8.10 3.68 30.72
C ALA A 63 -7.93 2.21 31.12
N ASP A 64 -7.88 1.93 32.43
CA ASP A 64 -7.50 0.61 32.93
C ASP A 64 -8.15 0.29 34.28
N ALA A 65 -8.72 -0.92 34.41
CA ALA A 65 -9.42 -1.37 35.62
C ALA A 65 -8.50 -1.60 36.84
N GLN A 66 -7.17 -1.50 36.67
CA GLN A 66 -6.15 -1.47 37.71
C GLN A 66 -5.24 -0.24 37.56
N MET A 67 -5.79 0.91 37.17
CA MET A 67 -5.04 2.17 37.08
C MET A 67 -4.43 2.56 38.42
N THR A 68 -3.19 3.04 38.39
CA THR A 68 -2.48 3.67 39.51
C THR A 68 -1.65 4.84 38.96
N ASN A 69 -1.20 5.74 39.82
CA ASN A 69 -0.27 6.79 39.39
C ASN A 69 1.01 6.20 38.78
N GLN A 70 1.51 5.08 39.32
CA GLN A 70 2.66 4.36 38.76
C GLN A 70 2.38 3.82 37.35
N LYS A 71 1.23 3.19 37.15
CA LYS A 71 0.85 2.64 35.83
C LYS A 71 0.73 3.76 34.79
N CYS A 72 0.24 4.93 35.20
CA CYS A 72 0.16 6.10 34.33
C CYS A 72 1.53 6.72 34.01
N THR A 73 2.38 6.97 35.00
CA THR A 73 3.72 7.53 34.76
C THR A 73 4.60 6.57 33.95
N GLN A 74 4.51 5.27 34.17
CA GLN A 74 5.22 4.26 33.37
C GLN A 74 4.70 4.19 31.92
N PHE A 75 3.38 4.27 31.70
CA PHE A 75 2.81 4.38 30.36
C PHE A 75 3.34 5.63 29.62
N CYS A 76 3.27 6.82 30.23
CA CYS A 76 3.79 8.03 29.60
C CYS A 76 5.34 8.01 29.41
N SER A 77 6.08 7.37 30.33
CA SER A 77 7.52 7.13 30.19
C SER A 77 7.85 6.25 28.98
N SER A 78 7.05 5.22 28.71
CA SER A 78 7.24 4.30 27.58
C SER A 78 7.07 5.00 26.21
N LEU A 79 6.36 6.13 26.20
CA LEU A 79 6.12 7.00 25.05
C LEU A 79 7.09 8.20 25.00
N GLY A 80 7.99 8.36 25.96
CA GLY A 80 8.92 9.50 26.05
C GLY A 80 8.23 10.85 26.33
N LEU A 81 7.03 10.85 26.91
CA LEU A 81 6.23 12.04 27.17
C LEU A 81 6.51 12.58 28.58
N GLN A 82 6.70 13.90 28.71
CA GLN A 82 7.21 14.51 29.95
C GLN A 82 6.15 14.63 31.07
N TYR A 83 4.88 14.69 30.73
CA TYR A 83 3.74 14.81 31.65
C TYR A 83 2.85 13.57 31.57
N ALA A 84 2.36 13.16 32.73
CA ALA A 84 1.36 12.13 32.95
C ALA A 84 0.27 12.69 33.86
N GLY A 85 -0.98 12.31 33.68
CA GLY A 85 -2.07 12.80 34.52
C GLY A 85 -3.20 11.79 34.60
N THR A 86 -3.56 11.41 35.81
CA THR A 86 -4.68 10.49 36.07
C THR A 86 -5.96 11.26 36.35
N GLU A 87 -7.06 10.83 35.73
CA GLU A 87 -8.40 11.42 35.86
C GLU A 87 -9.41 10.30 36.19
N ASN A 88 -10.47 10.66 36.93
CA ASN A 88 -11.67 9.82 37.08
C ASN A 88 -11.37 8.37 37.54
N SER A 89 -10.48 8.22 38.53
CA SER A 89 -10.01 6.95 39.14
C SER A 89 -9.28 5.94 38.24
N SER A 90 -9.51 5.98 36.92
CA SER A 90 -9.25 4.86 35.99
C SER A 90 -8.58 5.30 34.68
N GLU A 91 -8.57 6.60 34.39
CA GLU A 91 -8.07 7.16 33.14
C GLU A 91 -6.67 7.74 33.35
N CYS A 92 -5.82 7.62 32.35
CA CYS A 92 -4.48 8.20 32.30
C CYS A 92 -4.27 8.91 30.96
N TYR A 93 -3.73 10.11 31.02
CA TYR A 93 -3.41 10.96 29.89
C TYR A 93 -1.93 11.34 29.91
N CYS A 94 -1.33 11.54 28.73
CA CYS A 94 0.09 11.86 28.57
C CYS A 94 0.29 13.08 27.67
N GLY A 95 1.38 13.81 27.87
CA GLY A 95 1.75 14.94 27.01
C GLY A 95 3.19 15.41 27.17
N SER A 96 3.72 16.14 26.18
CA SER A 96 5.01 16.86 26.32
C SER A 96 4.84 18.33 26.71
N ARG A 97 3.59 18.80 26.85
CA ARG A 97 3.19 20.14 27.31
C ARG A 97 1.76 20.09 27.82
N LEU A 98 1.39 21.04 28.67
CA LEU A 98 -0.01 21.29 29.07
C LEU A 98 -0.73 22.16 28.03
N ALA A 99 -2.05 22.04 27.94
CA ALA A 99 -2.90 22.88 27.10
C ALA A 99 -3.09 24.30 27.68
N ALA A 100 -3.39 25.27 26.82
CA ALA A 100 -3.74 26.62 27.26
C ALA A 100 -5.06 26.60 28.05
N GLY A 101 -5.01 27.04 29.31
CA GLY A 101 -6.12 26.94 30.26
C GLY A 101 -5.96 25.86 31.33
N ALA A 102 -4.93 25.01 31.24
CA ALA A 102 -4.54 24.13 32.34
C ALA A 102 -4.14 24.97 33.56
N VAL A 103 -4.95 24.93 34.61
CA VAL A 103 -4.79 25.70 35.85
C VAL A 103 -4.79 24.74 37.03
N GLU A 104 -3.82 24.93 37.93
CA GLU A 104 -3.71 24.21 39.19
C GLU A 104 -4.83 24.63 40.17
N VAL A 105 -5.38 23.66 40.87
CA VAL A 105 -6.48 23.80 41.84
C VAL A 105 -6.15 22.99 43.10
N SER A 106 -7.02 23.04 44.12
CA SER A 106 -6.80 22.28 45.35
C SER A 106 -6.70 20.78 45.07
N ASP A 107 -5.74 20.08 45.70
CA ASP A 107 -5.64 18.62 45.59
C ASP A 107 -6.90 17.88 46.07
N SER A 108 -7.76 18.53 46.86
CA SER A 108 -9.08 18.02 47.24
C SER A 108 -10.06 17.88 46.06
N ASP A 109 -9.87 18.62 44.96
CA ASP A 109 -10.59 18.41 43.69
C ASP A 109 -10.14 17.10 42.98
N CYS A 110 -8.95 16.59 43.32
CA CYS A 110 -8.39 15.32 42.84
C CYS A 110 -8.49 14.22 43.91
N SER A 111 -9.67 14.09 44.54
CA SER A 111 -9.92 13.20 45.68
C SER A 111 -10.42 11.80 45.31
N LEU A 112 -10.52 11.43 44.02
CA LEU A 112 -10.96 10.09 43.63
C LEU A 112 -9.81 9.09 43.70
N SER A 113 -9.96 8.04 44.52
CA SER A 113 -8.99 6.94 44.63
C SER A 113 -8.74 6.23 43.30
N CYS A 114 -7.49 5.85 43.01
CA CYS A 114 -7.11 5.00 41.89
C CYS A 114 -7.73 3.60 42.02
N ILE A 115 -8.34 3.05 40.96
CA ILE A 115 -9.00 1.71 41.05
C ILE A 115 -7.98 0.59 41.37
N GLY A 116 -6.76 0.68 40.82
CA GLY A 116 -5.68 -0.27 41.11
C GLY A 116 -4.96 -0.07 42.44
N ASN A 117 -5.17 1.06 43.13
CA ASN A 117 -4.67 1.28 44.49
C ASN A 117 -5.48 2.37 45.21
N ALA A 118 -6.36 1.94 46.13
CA ALA A 118 -7.25 2.85 46.86
C ALA A 118 -6.51 3.93 47.69
N THR A 119 -5.23 3.73 48.03
CA THR A 119 -4.43 4.69 48.82
C THR A 119 -3.75 5.78 47.99
N GLN A 120 -4.13 5.94 46.71
CA GLN A 120 -3.58 6.95 45.80
C GLN A 120 -4.71 7.77 45.18
N SER A 121 -4.55 9.09 45.07
CA SER A 121 -5.42 9.97 44.28
C SER A 121 -5.17 9.81 42.78
N CYS A 122 -6.22 9.52 42.01
CA CYS A 122 -6.22 9.49 40.55
C CYS A 122 -7.22 10.53 39.99
N GLY A 123 -6.97 11.79 40.30
CA GLY A 123 -7.75 12.90 39.78
C GLY A 123 -9.18 12.99 40.31
N GLY A 124 -10.06 13.52 39.47
CA GLY A 124 -11.47 13.78 39.75
C GLY A 124 -12.24 14.02 38.45
N ALA A 125 -13.50 14.46 38.52
CA ALA A 125 -14.26 14.78 37.31
C ALA A 125 -13.77 16.10 36.68
N LYS A 126 -13.12 16.03 35.50
CA LYS A 126 -12.42 17.17 34.85
C LYS A 126 -11.27 17.69 35.70
N ARG A 127 -10.50 16.77 36.29
CA ARG A 127 -9.43 17.00 37.24
C ARG A 127 -8.35 15.93 37.09
N LEU A 128 -7.14 16.37 36.75
CA LEU A 128 -5.97 15.53 36.53
C LEU A 128 -5.03 15.65 37.73
N SER A 129 -4.76 14.53 38.42
CA SER A 129 -3.60 14.43 39.32
C SER A 129 -2.35 14.40 38.45
N LEU A 130 -1.67 15.54 38.33
CA LEU A 130 -0.62 15.74 37.33
C LEU A 130 0.77 15.37 37.87
N TRP A 131 1.53 14.62 37.08
CA TRP A 131 2.91 14.22 37.35
C TRP A 131 3.81 14.65 36.18
N ARG A 132 5.09 14.89 36.47
CA ARG A 132 6.09 15.28 35.47
C ARG A 132 7.44 14.61 35.73
N THR A 133 8.09 14.08 34.69
CA THR A 133 9.47 13.59 34.81
C THR A 133 10.51 14.60 34.34
N ARG A 134 11.74 14.45 34.84
CA ARG A 134 12.94 15.08 34.31
C ARG A 134 13.79 14.10 33.47
N GLN A 135 13.53 12.78 33.58
CA GLN A 135 14.12 11.72 32.76
C GLN A 135 13.25 11.42 31.54
N VAL A 136 13.31 12.29 30.52
CA VAL A 136 12.77 11.91 29.20
C VAL A 136 13.74 10.90 28.60
N SER A 137 13.29 9.66 28.41
CA SER A 137 14.06 8.57 27.78
C SER A 137 14.35 8.94 26.33
N THR A 138 15.55 9.49 26.10
CA THR A 138 15.92 10.09 24.82
C THR A 138 16.05 9.05 23.73
N LEU A 139 15.01 8.81 22.92
CA LEU A 139 15.18 8.42 21.50
C LEU A 139 13.94 8.47 20.61
N THR A 140 13.43 9.68 20.44
CA THR A 140 13.00 10.14 19.11
C THR A 140 13.37 11.60 18.95
N VAL A 141 13.98 11.97 17.82
CA VAL A 141 14.29 13.38 17.50
C VAL A 141 13.05 13.99 16.85
N SER A 142 12.38 14.90 17.56
CA SER A 142 11.49 15.85 16.90
C SER A 142 12.37 16.87 16.15
N TYR A 143 12.08 17.08 14.86
CA TYR A 143 12.86 17.99 14.04
C TYR A 143 12.70 19.44 14.50
N GLY A 144 13.83 20.13 14.67
CA GLY A 144 13.91 21.55 15.02
C GLY A 144 15.16 22.18 14.41
N LEU A 145 14.97 23.30 13.70
CA LEU A 145 15.95 24.24 13.15
C LEU A 145 17.42 23.76 13.13
N ASN A 146 17.84 23.00 12.10
CA ASN A 146 19.25 22.73 11.80
C ASN A 146 20.12 22.25 12.98
N ARG A 147 19.57 21.38 13.85
CA ARG A 147 20.20 20.84 15.09
C ARG A 147 20.37 21.87 16.23
N TRP A 148 19.75 23.04 16.14
CA TRP A 148 19.75 24.06 17.20
C TRP A 148 18.58 23.84 18.17
N VAL A 149 18.90 23.56 19.43
CA VAL A 149 17.99 23.29 20.55
C VAL A 149 17.92 24.50 21.47
N SER A 150 16.72 24.90 21.91
CA SER A 150 16.58 26.09 22.77
C SER A 150 17.21 25.90 24.15
N LYS A 151 18.00 26.89 24.58
CA LYS A 151 18.46 27.07 25.96
C LYS A 151 17.49 27.94 26.78
N GLY A 152 16.51 28.56 26.13
CA GLY A 152 15.51 29.43 26.73
C GLY A 152 15.92 30.91 26.81
N CYS A 153 15.09 31.70 27.48
CA CYS A 153 15.20 33.15 27.59
C CYS A 153 16.29 33.60 28.60
N TYR A 154 17.06 34.63 28.24
CA TYR A 154 18.07 35.27 29.09
C TYR A 154 17.86 36.80 29.14
N LEU A 155 18.19 37.42 30.28
CA LEU A 155 18.01 38.87 30.48
C LEU A 155 19.18 39.68 29.91
N SER A 156 18.87 40.63 29.03
CA SER A 156 19.79 41.49 28.28
C SER A 156 19.70 42.94 28.83
N LYS A 157 20.14 43.16 30.07
CA LYS A 157 19.98 44.47 30.75
C LYS A 157 21.23 45.34 30.65
N GLU A 158 21.04 46.62 30.38
CA GLU A 158 22.11 47.59 30.06
C GLU A 158 23.15 47.74 31.21
N THR A 159 22.76 47.49 32.46
CA THR A 159 23.66 47.56 33.63
C THR A 159 24.51 46.30 33.87
N THR A 160 24.32 45.22 33.12
CA THR A 160 25.09 43.95 33.27
C THR A 160 25.81 43.51 32.00
N GLY A 161 25.62 44.22 30.88
CA GLY A 161 26.16 43.85 29.56
C GLY A 161 25.34 42.78 28.84
N ARG A 162 25.55 42.65 27.52
CA ARG A 162 24.78 41.72 26.66
C ARG A 162 25.14 40.25 26.91
N VAL A 163 24.14 39.38 26.77
CA VAL A 163 24.24 37.92 26.93
C VAL A 163 25.09 37.28 25.82
N LEU A 164 24.81 37.64 24.57
CA LEU A 164 25.60 37.34 23.38
C LEU A 164 26.18 38.66 22.84
N LYS A 165 27.43 38.64 22.35
CA LYS A 165 28.24 39.87 22.16
C LYS A 165 28.41 40.30 20.70
N GLN A 166 28.37 39.36 19.75
CA GLN A 166 28.42 39.68 18.33
C GLN A 166 27.01 40.03 17.87
N ALA A 167 26.79 41.23 17.34
CA ALA A 167 25.54 41.58 16.67
C ALA A 167 25.64 41.22 15.18
N LEU A 168 24.52 40.88 14.54
CA LEU A 168 24.40 40.91 13.08
C LEU A 168 23.54 42.11 12.68
N GLU A 169 24.11 43.02 11.89
CA GLU A 169 23.38 44.16 11.35
C GLU A 169 22.45 43.72 10.22
N THR A 170 21.24 44.28 10.20
CA THR A 170 20.19 43.95 9.23
C THR A 170 19.89 45.14 8.33
N THR A 171 19.81 44.91 7.02
CA THR A 171 19.36 45.93 6.05
C THR A 171 17.92 46.36 6.36
N PRO A 172 17.60 47.66 6.44
CA PRO A 172 16.25 48.12 6.77
C PRO A 172 15.21 47.62 5.76
N GLY A 173 14.15 46.96 6.26
CA GLY A 173 13.00 46.53 5.45
C GLY A 173 12.74 45.02 5.35
N THR A 174 13.52 44.16 6.02
CA THR A 174 13.26 42.70 6.08
C THR A 174 13.16 42.19 7.51
N GLU A 175 12.20 41.31 7.78
CA GLU A 175 11.98 40.74 9.11
C GLU A 175 12.97 39.59 9.40
N MET A 176 13.55 39.60 10.61
CA MET A 176 14.63 38.71 11.05
C MET A 176 14.11 37.68 12.07
N THR A 177 14.05 36.42 11.66
CA THR A 177 13.47 35.29 12.43
C THR A 177 14.55 34.44 13.10
N MET A 178 14.17 33.53 14.01
CA MET A 178 15.11 32.64 14.71
C MET A 178 15.88 31.71 13.75
N SER A 179 15.21 31.15 12.75
CA SER A 179 15.86 30.38 11.66
C SER A 179 16.92 31.20 10.89
N LYS A 180 16.63 32.49 10.59
CA LYS A 180 17.61 33.38 9.94
C LYS A 180 18.75 33.73 10.89
N CYS A 181 18.47 33.91 12.18
CA CYS A 181 19.45 34.26 13.20
C CYS A 181 20.43 33.12 13.52
N THR A 182 19.94 31.91 13.77
CA THR A 182 20.79 30.70 13.97
C THR A 182 21.70 30.44 12.76
N THR A 183 21.11 30.47 11.55
CA THR A 183 21.86 30.29 10.30
C THR A 183 22.90 31.39 10.09
N GLY A 184 22.51 32.67 10.24
CA GLY A 184 23.41 33.81 10.12
C GLY A 184 24.55 33.77 11.15
N CYS A 185 24.27 33.42 12.40
CA CYS A 185 25.30 33.29 13.44
C CYS A 185 26.31 32.18 13.13
N LYS A 186 25.89 31.07 12.51
CA LYS A 186 26.77 29.96 12.12
C LYS A 186 27.62 30.27 10.90
N LEU A 187 27.10 31.08 9.97
CA LEU A 187 27.83 31.58 8.80
C LEU A 187 28.82 32.70 9.18
N ALA A 188 28.47 33.56 10.14
CA ALA A 188 29.32 34.66 10.58
C ALA A 188 30.57 34.21 11.37
N ASP A 189 30.49 33.08 12.08
CA ASP A 189 31.65 32.37 12.63
C ASP A 189 31.26 30.90 12.88
N ALA A 190 31.94 29.94 12.24
CA ALA A 190 31.62 28.52 12.37
C ALA A 190 31.77 27.98 13.82
N GLY A 191 32.57 28.65 14.66
CA GLY A 191 32.71 28.37 16.08
C GLY A 191 31.61 28.96 16.96
N ASN A 192 30.67 29.76 16.42
CA ASN A 192 29.44 30.09 17.13
C ASN A 192 28.62 28.81 17.34
N VAL A 193 28.25 28.59 18.58
CA VAL A 193 27.36 27.51 19.03
C VAL A 193 26.19 28.06 19.83
N LEU A 194 26.07 29.40 19.95
CA LEU A 194 24.90 30.09 20.47
C LEU A 194 24.44 31.21 19.52
N ALA A 195 23.13 31.31 19.36
CA ALA A 195 22.44 32.38 18.64
C ALA A 195 21.20 32.81 19.42
N GLY A 196 20.76 34.06 19.27
CA GLY A 196 19.53 34.54 19.90
C GLY A 196 19.03 35.88 19.38
N LEU A 197 17.70 36.09 19.44
CA LEU A 197 16.99 37.24 18.90
C LEU A 197 16.48 38.15 20.03
N GLU A 198 16.57 39.47 19.85
CA GLU A 198 16.02 40.52 20.72
C GLU A 198 15.01 41.38 19.92
N ASP A 199 13.93 41.81 20.57
CA ASP A 199 12.95 42.78 20.02
C ASP A 199 12.24 42.31 18.72
N GLY A 200 12.33 41.02 18.38
CA GLY A 200 11.78 40.42 17.15
C GLY A 200 12.54 40.78 15.85
N HIS A 201 13.72 41.42 15.94
CA HIS A 201 14.47 41.81 14.74
C HIS A 201 16.00 41.95 14.91
N LYS A 202 16.55 41.92 16.13
CA LYS A 202 18.00 42.10 16.37
C LYS A 202 18.65 40.77 16.72
N CYS A 203 19.44 40.20 15.81
CA CYS A 203 20.13 38.93 16.02
C CYS A 203 21.51 39.12 16.71
N TYR A 204 21.82 38.26 17.68
CA TYR A 204 23.09 38.23 18.39
C TYR A 204 23.65 36.80 18.48
N CYS A 205 24.98 36.69 18.44
CA CYS A 205 25.72 35.44 18.32
C CYS A 205 26.82 35.28 19.39
N GLY A 206 27.23 34.04 19.64
CA GLY A 206 28.44 33.77 20.39
C GLY A 206 28.85 32.28 20.45
N LYS A 207 30.05 32.05 20.98
CA LYS A 207 30.59 30.70 21.24
C LYS A 207 30.28 30.20 22.66
N LYS A 208 29.83 31.11 23.54
CA LYS A 208 29.37 30.86 24.91
C LYS A 208 28.62 32.10 25.43
N LEU A 209 27.80 31.91 26.47
CA LEU A 209 27.13 33.00 27.19
C LEU A 209 28.16 33.92 27.87
N SER A 210 27.84 35.19 28.03
CA SER A 210 28.68 36.13 28.78
C SER A 210 28.67 35.85 30.29
N THR A 211 29.78 36.16 30.96
CA THR A 211 29.93 35.98 32.41
C THR A 211 28.92 36.84 33.16
N GLY A 212 27.99 36.21 33.87
CA GLY A 212 26.88 36.89 34.55
C GLY A 212 25.53 36.84 33.82
N ALA A 213 25.45 36.22 32.64
CA ALA A 213 24.19 35.99 31.94
C ALA A 213 23.19 35.20 32.81
N ARG A 214 22.06 35.84 33.16
CA ARG A 214 20.97 35.22 33.94
C ARG A 214 19.88 34.74 33.00
N LYS A 215 19.42 33.49 33.16
CA LYS A 215 18.13 33.08 32.59
C LYS A 215 17.02 33.98 33.14
N ALA A 216 16.05 34.29 32.31
CA ALA A 216 14.85 34.98 32.76
C ALA A 216 13.94 34.02 33.55
N PRO A 217 13.06 34.53 34.44
CA PRO A 217 12.02 33.71 35.06
C PRO A 217 11.07 33.09 34.04
N VAL A 218 10.29 32.09 34.47
CA VAL A 218 9.14 31.58 33.71
C VAL A 218 8.07 32.69 33.60
N ASN A 219 7.33 32.75 32.50
CA ASN A 219 6.36 33.80 32.17
C ASN A 219 6.98 35.20 32.12
N SER A 220 8.11 35.34 31.42
CA SER A 220 8.88 36.58 31.37
C SER A 220 8.79 37.28 30.00
N LYS A 221 9.74 38.18 29.73
CA LYS A 221 9.78 39.03 28.53
C LYS A 221 9.88 38.29 27.19
N CYS A 222 10.01 36.97 27.18
CA CYS A 222 10.12 36.15 25.97
C CYS A 222 8.83 35.41 25.56
N ASP A 223 7.81 35.39 26.42
CA ASP A 223 6.66 34.48 26.31
C ASP A 223 5.35 35.17 25.89
N LYS A 224 5.41 36.40 25.36
CA LYS A 224 4.21 37.19 24.99
C LYS A 224 3.93 37.18 23.49
N SER A 225 3.03 36.31 23.05
CA SER A 225 2.43 36.41 21.72
C SER A 225 1.78 37.78 21.49
N ARG A 226 2.12 38.47 20.40
CA ARG A 226 1.30 39.57 19.89
C ARG A 226 0.11 38.97 19.14
N ASN A 227 -1.11 39.42 19.45
CA ASN A 227 -2.31 39.01 18.71
C ASN A 227 -2.25 39.58 17.28
N ASN A 228 -2.02 38.71 16.30
CA ASN A 228 -2.56 38.86 14.95
C ASN A 228 -2.60 37.50 14.22
N SER A 229 -3.47 37.38 13.22
CA SER A 229 -3.81 36.11 12.58
C SER A 229 -2.89 35.75 11.42
N SER A 230 -1.84 34.96 11.69
CA SER A 230 -1.05 34.24 10.68
C SER A 230 -0.37 33.02 11.28
N SER A 231 -0.21 31.95 10.49
CA SER A 231 0.37 30.67 10.92
C SER A 231 1.91 30.68 10.93
N GLU A 232 2.51 31.59 11.69
CA GLU A 232 3.94 31.58 12.03
C GLU A 232 4.16 32.49 13.26
N SER A 233 4.69 31.95 14.37
CA SER A 233 4.96 32.73 15.58
C SER A 233 6.13 32.17 16.41
N GLU A 234 7.31 32.04 15.79
CA GLU A 234 8.56 31.87 16.54
C GLU A 234 9.07 33.24 17.06
N ASP A 235 9.50 33.25 18.33
CA ASP A 235 10.10 34.36 19.09
C ASP A 235 9.28 35.65 19.30
N CYS A 236 9.05 35.98 20.59
CA CYS A 236 8.53 37.27 21.05
C CYS A 236 9.27 37.79 22.30
N SER A 237 10.58 37.98 22.17
CA SER A 237 11.42 38.66 23.17
C SER A 237 11.22 40.19 23.13
N GLU A 238 10.63 40.78 24.18
CA GLU A 238 10.65 42.23 24.39
C GLU A 238 12.10 42.75 24.56
N ARG A 239 12.37 44.01 24.16
CA ARG A 239 13.62 44.71 24.48
C ARG A 239 14.10 44.44 25.91
N GLY A 240 15.34 43.98 26.03
CA GLY A 240 15.98 43.61 27.30
C GLY A 240 15.93 42.12 27.64
N ALA A 241 15.54 41.26 26.71
CA ALA A 241 15.61 39.79 26.83
C ALA A 241 15.98 39.13 25.48
N LEU A 242 16.50 37.91 25.53
CA LEU A 242 17.05 37.19 24.38
C LEU A 242 16.69 35.70 24.44
N ASN A 243 16.04 35.14 23.41
CA ASN A 243 15.82 33.69 23.30
C ASN A 243 17.05 33.02 22.67
N VAL A 244 17.73 32.15 23.43
CA VAL A 244 19.03 31.57 23.02
C VAL A 244 18.89 30.10 22.64
N HIS A 245 19.59 29.67 21.57
CA HIS A 245 19.62 28.28 21.06
C HIS A 245 21.07 27.75 20.95
N GLU A 246 21.30 26.44 21.07
CA GLU A 246 22.60 25.73 21.02
C GLU A 246 22.57 24.45 20.17
N TYR A 247 23.69 24.06 19.55
CA TYR A 247 23.80 22.99 18.54
C TYR A 247 24.23 21.59 19.10
N VAL A 248 23.64 20.46 18.64
CA VAL A 248 23.72 19.10 19.30
C VAL A 248 23.84 17.88 18.32
N GLU A 249 24.36 16.70 18.78
CA GLU A 249 24.63 15.43 18.03
C GLU A 249 24.16 14.11 18.81
N PRO A 250 24.03 12.87 18.23
CA PRO A 250 23.11 11.76 18.73
C PRO A 250 23.63 10.27 18.94
N PHE A 251 22.85 9.34 19.62
CA PHE A 251 23.03 7.81 19.69
C PHE A 251 21.71 6.92 19.95
N SER A 252 21.63 5.69 20.61
CA SER A 252 20.62 4.53 20.37
C SER A 252 19.85 3.70 21.55
N PRO A 253 18.64 2.99 21.40
CA PRO A 253 17.54 2.64 22.45
C PRO A 253 16.63 1.29 22.42
N ARG A 254 15.33 1.25 22.95
CA ARG A 254 14.11 0.29 22.81
C ARG A 254 12.70 0.70 23.49
N ALA A 255 11.49 0.05 23.25
CA ALA A 255 10.07 0.40 23.75
C ALA A 255 8.87 -0.70 23.74
N ARG A 256 7.60 -0.45 24.26
CA ARG A 256 6.25 -1.24 24.31
C ARG A 256 5.04 -0.41 24.99
N GLY A 257 3.68 -0.63 25.12
CA GLY A 257 2.47 -1.48 24.68
C GLY A 257 1.49 -1.98 25.85
N GLY A 258 0.11 -2.11 25.98
CA GLY A 258 -1.30 -1.98 25.36
C GLY A 258 -2.45 -2.48 26.40
N ALA A 259 -3.84 -2.59 26.40
CA ALA A 259 -5.18 -2.42 25.67
C ALA A 259 -6.41 -2.39 26.74
N SER A 260 -7.80 -2.46 26.67
CA SER A 260 -9.05 -2.80 25.83
C SER A 260 -10.38 -1.99 26.29
N ASP A 261 -11.76 -2.23 26.31
CA ASP A 261 -12.91 -3.25 26.07
C ASP A 261 -14.43 -2.62 26.02
N PRO A 262 -15.62 -3.34 25.86
CA PRO A 262 -17.06 -2.87 25.46
C PRO A 262 -18.33 -3.10 26.44
N THR A 263 -19.74 -3.04 26.28
CA THR A 263 -20.94 -3.07 25.28
C THR A 263 -22.41 -2.66 25.85
N THR A 264 -23.57 -2.61 25.06
CA THR A 264 -25.08 -2.95 25.32
C THR A 264 -26.33 -1.94 25.10
N ALA A 265 -27.60 -2.36 24.68
CA ALA A 265 -28.90 -1.54 24.52
C ALA A 265 -30.35 -2.23 24.21
N PRO A 266 -31.59 -1.55 24.20
CA PRO A 266 -33.02 -2.07 23.89
C PRO A 266 -34.20 -1.23 23.13
N ALA A 267 -35.23 -1.80 22.36
CA ALA A 267 -36.74 -1.42 22.12
C ALA A 267 -37.53 -1.59 20.71
N ALA A 268 -38.70 -2.32 20.58
CA ALA A 268 -39.27 -3.04 19.35
C ALA A 268 -40.56 -2.59 18.51
N LEU A 269 -40.96 -3.39 17.46
CA LEU A 269 -42.09 -3.22 16.47
C LEU A 269 -42.93 -4.52 16.21
N ASP A 270 -44.13 -4.43 15.61
CA ASP A 270 -45.00 -5.57 15.26
C ASP A 270 -44.43 -6.45 14.13
N GLY A 271 -44.26 -7.75 14.39
CA GLY A 271 -43.58 -8.70 13.49
C GLY A 271 -42.05 -8.56 13.40
N PHE A 272 -41.47 -7.49 13.96
CA PHE A 272 -40.03 -7.22 13.93
C PHE A 272 -39.50 -6.78 15.31
N SER A 273 -38.71 -7.64 15.95
CA SER A 273 -37.97 -7.28 17.16
C SER A 273 -36.90 -6.26 16.82
N TRP A 274 -36.75 -5.23 17.66
CA TRP A 274 -35.58 -4.37 17.60
C TRP A 274 -34.35 -5.12 18.11
N TYR A 275 -33.21 -4.79 17.52
CA TYR A 275 -31.97 -5.55 17.67
C TYR A 275 -30.85 -4.74 18.35
N GLY A 276 -30.77 -3.44 18.09
CA GLY A 276 -29.77 -2.55 18.70
C GLY A 276 -29.88 -1.10 18.24
N CYS A 277 -29.26 -0.19 19.02
CA CYS A 277 -28.74 1.07 18.49
C CYS A 277 -27.29 0.83 18.08
N TYR A 278 -26.90 1.32 16.92
CA TYR A 278 -25.57 1.11 16.37
C TYR A 278 -25.02 2.39 15.75
N ALA A 279 -23.81 2.78 16.13
CA ALA A 279 -23.07 3.80 15.39
C ALA A 279 -22.50 3.17 14.11
N GLU A 280 -22.64 3.84 12.97
CA GLU A 280 -21.99 3.43 11.73
C GLU A 280 -20.47 3.61 11.85
N ALA A 281 -19.70 2.70 11.24
CA ALA A 281 -18.26 2.78 11.29
C ALA A 281 -17.76 3.94 10.42
N ILE A 282 -16.67 4.59 10.83
CA ILE A 282 -15.96 5.49 9.93
C ILE A 282 -15.44 4.63 8.77
N HIS A 283 -15.99 4.87 7.57
CA HIS A 283 -15.74 4.21 6.27
C HIS A 283 -16.64 3.05 5.81
N GLU A 284 -17.55 2.47 6.63
CA GLU A 284 -18.53 1.47 6.13
C GLU A 284 -19.92 1.57 6.78
N PRO A 285 -21.03 1.50 6.00
CA PRO A 285 -22.39 1.43 6.56
C PRO A 285 -22.64 0.13 7.33
N LEU A 286 -23.53 0.17 8.33
CA LEU A 286 -23.85 -1.01 9.14
C LEU A 286 -24.57 -2.12 8.35
N LEU A 287 -25.43 -1.71 7.41
CA LEU A 287 -26.28 -2.57 6.57
C LEU A 287 -26.06 -2.22 5.10
N GLY A 288 -25.13 -2.92 4.44
CA GLY A 288 -24.64 -2.58 3.10
C GLY A 288 -25.44 -3.13 1.92
N ASP A 289 -26.19 -4.24 2.07
CA ASP A 289 -26.76 -4.99 0.93
C ASP A 289 -27.69 -4.12 0.06
N LYS A 290 -28.45 -3.20 0.67
CA LYS A 290 -29.32 -2.27 -0.05
C LYS A 290 -29.72 -1.08 0.80
N SER A 291 -29.84 0.11 0.20
CA SER A 291 -30.43 1.29 0.86
C SER A 291 -31.37 2.07 -0.06
N TYR A 292 -32.12 3.01 0.52
CA TYR A 292 -32.73 4.14 -0.20
C TYR A 292 -33.03 5.29 0.77
N SER A 293 -33.08 6.52 0.24
CA SER A 293 -33.50 7.72 0.96
C SER A 293 -34.73 8.34 0.29
N ASN A 294 -35.75 8.74 1.07
CA ASN A 294 -36.81 9.63 0.59
C ASN A 294 -37.48 10.42 1.72
N ASP A 295 -38.12 11.54 1.36
CA ASP A 295 -38.69 12.53 2.28
C ASP A 295 -40.02 12.12 2.93
N SER A 296 -40.53 10.94 2.59
CA SER A 296 -41.76 10.33 3.13
C SER A 296 -41.50 8.93 3.70
N MET A 297 -40.24 8.63 4.02
CA MET A 297 -39.80 7.33 4.52
C MET A 297 -40.40 7.11 5.92
N SER A 298 -40.92 5.91 6.16
CA SER A 298 -41.48 5.51 7.45
C SER A 298 -40.98 4.12 7.85
N LEU A 299 -41.00 3.84 9.14
CA LEU A 299 -40.50 2.58 9.70
C LEU A 299 -41.18 1.34 9.08
N ALA A 300 -42.49 1.44 8.79
CA ALA A 300 -43.23 0.39 8.08
C ALA A 300 -42.90 0.31 6.58
N ALA A 301 -42.66 1.44 5.90
CA ALA A 301 -42.23 1.43 4.51
C ALA A 301 -40.81 0.85 4.36
N CYS A 302 -39.92 1.12 5.32
CA CYS A 302 -38.59 0.51 5.37
C CYS A 302 -38.67 -1.00 5.59
N ALA A 303 -39.47 -1.45 6.57
CA ALA A 303 -39.74 -2.88 6.80
C ALA A 303 -40.29 -3.58 5.53
N GLN A 304 -41.18 -2.92 4.79
CA GLN A 304 -41.74 -3.45 3.54
C GLN A 304 -40.71 -3.47 2.38
N TYR A 305 -39.87 -2.44 2.26
CA TYR A 305 -38.79 -2.40 1.27
C TYR A 305 -37.70 -3.46 1.54
N CYS A 306 -37.38 -3.67 2.82
CA CYS A 306 -36.40 -4.64 3.29
C CYS A 306 -37.00 -6.03 3.61
N ALA A 307 -38.25 -6.33 3.25
CA ALA A 307 -38.97 -7.57 3.63
C ALA A 307 -38.39 -8.89 3.07
N ARG A 308 -37.17 -8.87 2.52
CA ARG A 308 -36.40 -10.02 2.02
C ARG A 308 -35.03 -10.16 2.71
N PHE A 309 -34.73 -9.31 3.68
CA PHE A 309 -33.45 -9.22 4.38
C PHE A 309 -33.64 -9.53 5.87
N THR A 310 -32.65 -10.18 6.48
CA THR A 310 -32.68 -10.56 7.92
C THR A 310 -32.81 -9.36 8.85
N TYR A 311 -32.21 -8.23 8.48
CA TYR A 311 -32.19 -6.97 9.22
C TYR A 311 -32.62 -5.80 8.35
N PHE A 312 -33.25 -4.81 8.97
CA PHE A 312 -33.35 -3.47 8.41
C PHE A 312 -33.01 -2.42 9.47
N GLY A 313 -32.53 -1.26 9.02
CA GLY A 313 -32.13 -0.15 9.88
C GLY A 313 -32.63 1.18 9.33
N VAL A 314 -32.98 2.10 10.23
CA VAL A 314 -33.49 3.44 9.90
C VAL A 314 -32.61 4.52 10.49
N GLN A 315 -32.32 5.55 9.67
CA GLN A 315 -31.52 6.71 10.03
C GLN A 315 -32.29 8.00 9.76
N HIS A 316 -32.24 8.92 10.74
CA HIS A 316 -32.79 10.29 10.67
C HIS A 316 -34.23 10.38 10.15
N LEU A 317 -35.05 9.34 10.32
CA LEU A 317 -36.39 9.19 9.74
C LEU A 317 -36.49 9.46 8.22
N ARG A 318 -35.39 9.29 7.46
CA ARG A 318 -35.32 9.65 6.03
C ARG A 318 -34.57 8.64 5.15
N VAL A 319 -33.71 7.82 5.75
CA VAL A 319 -32.93 6.78 5.06
C VAL A 319 -33.25 5.41 5.65
N CYS A 320 -33.37 4.42 4.77
CA CYS A 320 -33.65 3.02 5.09
C CYS A 320 -32.54 2.15 4.51
N TYR A 321 -32.04 1.21 5.31
CA TYR A 321 -30.99 0.25 4.95
C TYR A 321 -31.47 -1.18 5.23
N CYS A 322 -31.08 -2.11 4.37
CA CYS A 322 -31.37 -3.53 4.46
C CYS A 322 -30.08 -4.34 4.47
N GLY A 323 -30.04 -5.45 5.19
CA GLY A 323 -28.93 -6.39 5.12
C GLY A 323 -29.24 -7.75 5.73
N ASN A 324 -28.60 -8.79 5.23
CA ASN A 324 -28.69 -10.14 5.82
C ASN A 324 -27.67 -10.35 6.94
N LEU A 325 -26.67 -9.48 7.02
CA LEU A 325 -25.59 -9.45 8.00
C LEU A 325 -25.41 -8.01 8.52
N LEU A 326 -24.76 -7.86 9.68
CA LEU A 326 -24.37 -6.57 10.27
C LEU A 326 -22.84 -6.43 10.16
N ASN A 327 -22.35 -5.32 9.63
CA ASN A 327 -20.92 -5.14 9.40
C ASN A 327 -20.12 -4.99 10.71
N THR A 328 -18.99 -5.69 10.81
CA THR A 328 -18.23 -5.92 12.06
C THR A 328 -17.40 -4.73 12.56
N GLY A 329 -17.55 -3.55 11.98
CA GLY A 329 -16.94 -2.30 12.44
C GLY A 329 -17.85 -1.41 13.32
N SER A 330 -19.16 -1.67 13.35
CA SER A 330 -20.13 -0.81 14.03
C SER A 330 -20.33 -1.12 15.51
N ALA A 331 -20.21 -0.10 16.35
CA ALA A 331 -20.37 -0.23 17.79
C ALA A 331 -21.85 -0.19 18.22
N ILE A 332 -22.23 -1.04 19.19
CA ILE A 332 -23.52 -0.92 19.88
C ILE A 332 -23.50 0.35 20.74
N GLU A 333 -24.36 1.31 20.44
CA GLU A 333 -24.57 2.48 21.29
C GLU A 333 -25.56 2.15 22.40
N SER A 334 -25.26 2.56 23.63
CA SER A 334 -26.23 2.57 24.71
C SER A 334 -27.35 3.57 24.38
N ALA A 335 -28.57 3.06 24.18
CA ALA A 335 -29.74 3.89 23.90
C ALA A 335 -29.89 4.99 24.97
N SER A 336 -30.13 6.22 24.53
CA SER A 336 -30.09 7.40 25.42
C SER A 336 -31.10 7.30 26.57
N ALA A 337 -30.84 8.01 27.67
CA ALA A 337 -31.70 8.01 28.87
C ALA A 337 -33.16 8.41 28.61
N SER A 338 -33.45 9.09 27.49
CA SER A 338 -34.78 9.12 26.87
C SER A 338 -34.93 7.95 25.90
N GLY A 339 -35.65 6.90 26.33
CA GLY A 339 -35.79 5.67 25.56
C GLY A 339 -36.44 5.84 24.18
N SER A 340 -36.07 4.92 23.27
CA SER A 340 -36.44 4.82 21.85
C SER A 340 -35.78 5.82 20.88
N ARG A 341 -35.14 5.23 19.85
CA ARG A 341 -34.46 5.82 18.67
C ARG A 341 -33.04 6.34 18.88
N CYS A 342 -32.19 6.00 17.91
CA CYS A 342 -30.76 6.34 17.84
C CYS A 342 -30.51 7.58 16.95
N ASP A 343 -31.53 7.96 16.17
CA ASP A 343 -31.55 8.92 15.06
C ASP A 343 -31.09 10.36 15.39
N LEU A 344 -30.86 10.70 16.67
CA LEU A 344 -30.39 12.02 17.11
C LEU A 344 -28.86 12.14 17.22
N GLY A 345 -28.13 11.01 17.29
CA GLY A 345 -26.66 10.99 17.35
C GLY A 345 -25.96 10.68 16.02
N GLY A 346 -26.71 10.23 15.01
CA GLY A 346 -26.17 9.61 13.78
C GLY A 346 -26.31 8.08 13.75
N GLY A 347 -26.58 7.47 14.90
CA GLY A 347 -26.78 6.02 15.03
C GLY A 347 -28.03 5.51 14.30
N LEU A 348 -27.97 4.23 13.92
CA LEU A 348 -29.00 3.50 13.20
C LEU A 348 -29.91 2.71 14.15
N SER A 349 -31.22 2.87 13.99
CA SER A 349 -32.24 2.10 14.73
C SER A 349 -32.51 0.77 13.99
N VAL A 350 -32.04 -0.38 14.51
CA VAL A 350 -32.03 -1.68 13.80
C VAL A 350 -33.10 -2.66 14.29
N TYR A 351 -33.73 -3.38 13.37
CA TYR A 351 -34.81 -4.34 13.58
C TYR A 351 -34.60 -5.64 12.79
N THR A 352 -35.17 -6.75 13.26
CA THR A 352 -35.11 -8.11 12.66
C THR A 352 -36.43 -8.86 12.84
N LEU A 353 -36.74 -9.83 11.96
CA LEU A 353 -38.00 -10.57 11.96
C LEU A 353 -38.22 -11.40 13.24
N GLN A 354 -39.45 -11.41 13.76
CA GLN A 354 -39.83 -12.30 14.86
C GLN A 354 -40.08 -13.73 14.38
N GLY A 355 -39.05 -14.58 14.46
CA GLY A 355 -39.23 -16.03 14.46
C GLY A 355 -38.69 -16.83 13.26
N GLY A 356 -37.63 -16.37 12.60
CA GLY A 356 -36.86 -17.17 11.63
C GLY A 356 -35.35 -17.08 11.94
N GLY A 357 -34.56 -18.16 11.97
CA GLY A 357 -34.88 -19.55 11.62
C GLY A 357 -34.88 -19.78 10.12
N VAL A 358 -33.87 -20.51 9.61
CA VAL A 358 -33.75 -20.80 8.18
C VAL A 358 -34.81 -21.81 7.75
N GLN A 359 -35.87 -21.33 7.12
CA GLN A 359 -36.63 -22.11 6.14
C GLN A 359 -36.37 -21.50 4.76
N GLY A 360 -35.70 -22.26 3.91
CA GLY A 360 -35.40 -21.82 2.54
C GLY A 360 -36.62 -21.91 1.63
N MET A 361 -36.57 -21.17 0.52
CA MET A 361 -37.27 -21.55 -0.70
C MET A 361 -36.30 -21.49 -1.89
N GLU A 362 -36.58 -22.35 -2.87
CA GLU A 362 -35.76 -22.55 -4.05
C GLU A 362 -35.85 -21.36 -5.02
N GLY A 363 -34.90 -21.28 -5.97
CA GLY A 363 -34.80 -20.17 -6.89
C GLY A 363 -35.96 -20.08 -7.88
N VAL A 364 -36.37 -18.85 -8.22
CA VAL A 364 -37.31 -18.57 -9.31
C VAL A 364 -36.57 -17.92 -10.47
N GLY A 365 -36.09 -18.75 -11.40
CA GLY A 365 -35.75 -18.30 -12.75
C GLY A 365 -37.02 -18.12 -13.58
N VAL A 366 -37.09 -17.08 -14.41
CA VAL A 366 -38.24 -16.83 -15.30
C VAL A 366 -37.84 -17.10 -16.74
N GLY A 367 -38.38 -18.18 -17.31
CA GLY A 367 -38.19 -18.60 -18.70
C GLY A 367 -38.91 -19.93 -18.92
N GLY A 368 -40.13 -19.89 -19.46
CA GLY A 368 -41.06 -21.03 -19.43
C GLY A 368 -41.38 -21.65 -20.79
N VAL A 369 -42.62 -22.13 -20.92
CA VAL A 369 -43.26 -22.83 -22.06
C VAL A 369 -43.02 -24.35 -22.11
N GLY A 370 -44.06 -25.12 -21.80
CA GLY A 370 -44.19 -26.54 -22.22
C GLY A 370 -44.84 -27.47 -21.20
N GLY A 371 -46.14 -27.78 -21.37
CA GLY A 371 -46.83 -28.86 -20.62
C GLY A 371 -48.27 -28.53 -20.23
N ARG A 372 -49.26 -29.23 -20.82
CA ARG A 372 -50.66 -29.19 -20.36
C ARG A 372 -50.87 -30.23 -19.26
N GLY A 373 -51.64 -29.90 -18.24
CA GLY A 373 -52.05 -30.82 -17.17
C GLY A 373 -53.44 -31.43 -17.38
N ASP A 374 -53.81 -32.29 -16.43
CA ASP A 374 -55.17 -32.73 -16.07
C ASP A 374 -55.07 -33.61 -14.79
N ARG A 375 -56.10 -33.86 -13.97
CA ARG A 375 -57.21 -33.00 -13.53
C ARG A 375 -57.87 -33.60 -12.26
N VAL A 376 -57.60 -33.00 -11.09
CA VAL A 376 -58.44 -32.89 -9.86
C VAL A 376 -59.08 -34.13 -9.17
N THR A 377 -59.35 -33.93 -7.86
CA THR A 377 -60.29 -34.66 -6.96
C THR A 377 -60.04 -36.13 -6.58
N GLY A 378 -60.25 -36.54 -5.32
CA GLY A 378 -60.45 -35.70 -4.12
C GLY A 378 -61.01 -36.38 -2.86
N VAL A 379 -60.78 -35.70 -1.73
CA VAL A 379 -61.66 -35.53 -0.54
C VAL A 379 -62.02 -36.76 0.33
N ALA A 380 -61.33 -36.85 1.48
CA ALA A 380 -61.82 -37.25 2.82
C ALA A 380 -62.26 -38.74 3.05
N ALA A 381 -62.32 -39.28 4.28
CA ALA A 381 -62.12 -38.71 5.61
C ALA A 381 -61.77 -39.76 6.70
N ILE A 382 -61.15 -39.30 7.80
CA ILE A 382 -61.33 -39.75 9.20
C ILE A 382 -60.93 -41.20 9.58
N SER A 383 -59.72 -41.30 10.13
CA SER A 383 -59.38 -41.85 11.45
C SER A 383 -60.39 -42.70 12.24
N ALA A 384 -59.97 -43.90 12.66
CA ALA A 384 -59.76 -44.23 14.08
C ALA A 384 -58.95 -45.54 14.24
N SER A 385 -58.29 -45.72 15.38
CA SER A 385 -57.49 -46.92 15.69
C SER A 385 -58.15 -47.78 16.78
N ARG A 386 -57.90 -49.11 16.75
CA ARG A 386 -57.26 -49.87 17.85
C ARG A 386 -57.23 -51.40 17.67
N SER A 387 -56.08 -51.96 18.06
CA SER A 387 -55.90 -53.21 18.84
C SER A 387 -56.35 -54.60 18.34
N ALA A 388 -55.36 -55.35 17.83
CA ALA A 388 -54.76 -56.53 18.48
C ALA A 388 -55.37 -57.96 18.35
N TYR A 389 -54.51 -58.93 18.74
CA TYR A 389 -54.72 -60.38 19.00
C TYR A 389 -54.84 -61.39 17.84
N ALA A 390 -53.66 -61.76 17.31
CA ALA A 390 -53.00 -63.08 17.51
C ALA A 390 -53.52 -64.40 16.89
N ALA A 391 -52.51 -65.23 16.55
CA ALA A 391 -52.46 -66.71 16.55
C ALA A 391 -53.14 -67.53 15.41
N ALA A 392 -52.28 -68.10 14.56
CA ALA A 392 -52.41 -69.45 13.97
C ALA A 392 -50.99 -70.01 13.72
N SER A 393 -50.83 -71.32 13.47
CA SER A 393 -49.50 -71.99 13.52
C SER A 393 -49.28 -73.07 12.46
N SER A 394 -48.01 -73.43 12.24
CA SER A 394 -47.51 -74.58 11.45
C SER A 394 -47.73 -74.48 9.92
N SER A 395 -46.84 -75.00 9.06
CA SER A 395 -46.05 -76.22 9.21
C SER A 395 -44.68 -76.21 8.47
N THR A 396 -43.93 -77.30 8.64
CA THR A 396 -42.49 -77.49 8.40
C THR A 396 -42.03 -77.68 6.95
N ALA A 397 -40.84 -77.19 6.61
CA ALA A 397 -39.93 -77.83 5.66
C ALA A 397 -38.44 -77.52 5.95
N SER A 398 -37.57 -78.42 5.51
CA SER A 398 -36.13 -78.57 5.79
C SER A 398 -35.18 -77.40 5.44
N ARG A 399 -34.47 -76.92 6.47
CA ARG A 399 -33.00 -76.74 6.55
C ARG A 399 -32.19 -76.94 5.26
N GLU A 400 -31.62 -75.87 4.72
CA GLU A 400 -30.36 -75.90 3.94
C GLU A 400 -29.16 -75.40 4.78
N ARG A 401 -27.95 -75.51 4.22
CA ARG A 401 -26.68 -75.29 4.94
C ARG A 401 -26.29 -73.81 5.00
N SER A 402 -25.68 -73.41 6.12
CA SER A 402 -24.89 -72.19 6.20
C SER A 402 -23.75 -72.26 5.18
N ALA A 403 -23.66 -71.27 4.30
CA ALA A 403 -22.46 -71.04 3.51
C ALA A 403 -21.37 -70.52 4.45
N VAL A 404 -20.19 -71.15 4.44
CA VAL A 404 -19.02 -70.59 5.13
C VAL A 404 -18.54 -69.42 4.29
N MET A 405 -18.99 -68.21 4.64
CA MET A 405 -18.45 -66.98 4.07
C MET A 405 -16.96 -66.92 4.39
N SER A 406 -16.13 -66.85 3.35
CA SER A 406 -14.70 -66.54 3.50
C SER A 406 -14.48 -65.04 3.53
N LEU A 407 -13.28 -64.62 3.91
CA LEU A 407 -12.78 -63.28 3.58
C LEU A 407 -12.82 -63.06 2.05
N PRO A 408 -12.91 -61.81 1.56
CA PRO A 408 -12.85 -61.52 0.14
C PRO A 408 -11.51 -61.91 -0.47
N SER A 409 -11.47 -62.12 -1.79
CA SER A 409 -10.25 -62.56 -2.49
C SER A 409 -9.08 -61.60 -2.25
N GLY A 410 -7.95 -62.13 -1.76
CA GLY A 410 -6.74 -61.36 -1.44
C GLY A 410 -6.72 -60.72 -0.05
N TRP A 411 -7.79 -60.83 0.74
CA TRP A 411 -7.82 -60.31 2.10
C TRP A 411 -7.20 -61.29 3.11
N SER A 412 -6.70 -60.78 4.23
CA SER A 412 -6.21 -61.55 5.37
C SER A 412 -6.51 -60.83 6.68
N SER A 413 -6.59 -61.59 7.79
CA SER A 413 -6.62 -60.99 9.13
C SER A 413 -5.21 -60.56 9.54
N TYR A 414 -5.10 -59.35 10.08
CA TYR A 414 -3.87 -58.77 10.61
C TYR A 414 -3.84 -58.76 12.15
N GLY A 415 -4.81 -59.43 12.78
CA GLY A 415 -4.92 -59.58 14.22
C GLY A 415 -5.54 -58.36 14.91
N CYS A 416 -5.19 -58.16 16.18
CA CYS A 416 -5.73 -57.12 17.03
C CYS A 416 -4.94 -55.81 16.91
N TRP A 417 -5.65 -54.68 16.86
CA TRP A 417 -5.09 -53.33 16.74
C TRP A 417 -5.66 -52.43 17.83
N VAL A 418 -4.83 -51.49 18.30
CA VAL A 418 -5.21 -50.49 19.29
C VAL A 418 -6.04 -49.42 18.60
N ASP A 419 -7.31 -49.28 19.01
CA ASP A 419 -8.23 -48.26 18.52
C ASP A 419 -8.44 -47.15 19.58
N GLY A 420 -8.90 -45.98 19.14
CA GLY A 420 -9.23 -44.86 20.02
C GLY A 420 -8.03 -44.02 20.48
N VAL A 421 -6.81 -44.34 20.06
CA VAL A 421 -5.55 -43.66 20.47
C VAL A 421 -5.60 -42.15 20.22
N SER A 422 -6.20 -41.73 19.10
CA SER A 422 -6.48 -40.32 18.79
C SER A 422 -7.79 -40.19 18.00
N GLY A 423 -8.80 -40.99 18.36
CA GLY A 423 -10.01 -41.25 17.57
C GLY A 423 -10.01 -42.65 16.93
N ARG A 424 -11.06 -42.96 16.16
CA ARG A 424 -11.21 -44.26 15.48
C ARG A 424 -10.12 -44.45 14.42
N ILE A 425 -9.54 -45.64 14.33
CA ILE A 425 -8.45 -45.95 13.38
C ILE A 425 -8.96 -46.31 11.97
N LEU A 426 -10.28 -46.47 11.83
CA LEU A 426 -11.04 -46.60 10.58
C LEU A 426 -12.25 -45.67 10.64
N ASN A 427 -12.41 -44.80 9.64
CA ASN A 427 -13.29 -43.63 9.74
C ASN A 427 -14.76 -43.86 9.35
N VAL A 428 -15.14 -45.06 8.86
CA VAL A 428 -16.48 -45.33 8.32
C VAL A 428 -17.12 -46.49 9.05
N GLN A 429 -18.02 -46.23 10.00
CA GLN A 429 -18.81 -47.27 10.67
C GLN A 429 -19.98 -47.70 9.77
N LEU A 430 -20.14 -49.01 9.57
CA LEU A 430 -21.34 -49.62 9.00
C LEU A 430 -22.40 -49.86 10.09
N PRO A 431 -23.69 -50.00 9.74
CA PRO A 431 -24.73 -50.29 10.73
C PRO A 431 -24.42 -51.56 11.55
N ASP A 432 -24.54 -51.44 12.87
CA ASP A 432 -24.23 -52.53 13.81
C ASP A 432 -25.10 -53.78 13.54
N ALA A 433 -24.45 -54.94 13.39
CA ALA A 433 -25.09 -56.21 13.07
C ALA A 433 -25.02 -57.18 14.27
N PRO A 434 -26.17 -57.65 14.82
CA PRO A 434 -26.17 -58.55 15.98
C PRO A 434 -25.55 -59.93 15.69
N ASN A 435 -25.44 -60.29 14.41
CA ASN A 435 -24.83 -61.52 13.91
C ASN A 435 -23.53 -61.26 13.12
N LEU A 436 -22.74 -60.23 13.48
CA LEU A 436 -21.50 -59.90 12.79
C LEU A 436 -20.46 -61.05 12.87
N THR A 437 -19.75 -61.25 11.77
CA THR A 437 -18.53 -62.05 11.66
C THR A 437 -17.41 -61.22 11.02
N LEU A 438 -16.15 -61.63 11.15
CA LEU A 438 -15.04 -60.94 10.47
C LEU A 438 -15.22 -60.97 8.95
N GLU A 439 -15.76 -62.06 8.43
CA GLU A 439 -15.98 -62.30 7.02
C GLU A 439 -17.16 -61.47 6.49
N SER A 440 -18.25 -61.32 7.24
CA SER A 440 -19.32 -60.38 6.86
C SER A 440 -18.86 -58.92 6.91
N CYS A 441 -18.00 -58.55 7.87
CA CYS A 441 -17.43 -57.20 7.94
C CYS A 441 -16.50 -56.92 6.74
N ALA A 442 -15.57 -57.83 6.45
CA ALA A 442 -14.63 -57.69 5.34
C ALA A 442 -15.32 -57.67 3.97
N ASN A 443 -16.34 -58.52 3.75
CA ASN A 443 -17.12 -58.48 2.51
C ASN A 443 -17.91 -57.16 2.38
N ALA A 444 -18.61 -56.71 3.42
CA ALA A 444 -19.35 -55.44 3.36
C ALA A 444 -18.45 -54.21 3.09
N CYS A 445 -17.25 -54.17 3.67
CA CYS A 445 -16.27 -53.12 3.37
C CYS A 445 -15.70 -53.25 1.94
N SER A 446 -15.42 -54.47 1.46
CA SER A 446 -14.92 -54.71 0.09
C SER A 446 -15.97 -54.37 -0.98
N ASP A 447 -17.25 -54.67 -0.72
CA ASP A 447 -18.38 -54.27 -1.56
C ASP A 447 -18.52 -52.74 -1.57
N SER A 448 -18.30 -52.09 -0.43
CA SER A 448 -18.22 -50.63 -0.27
C SER A 448 -16.90 -50.01 -0.79
N LYS A 449 -16.04 -50.80 -1.45
CA LYS A 449 -14.78 -50.37 -2.10
C LYS A 449 -13.68 -49.87 -1.15
N TYR A 450 -13.70 -50.31 0.10
CA TYR A 450 -12.60 -50.13 1.05
C TYR A 450 -11.61 -51.30 1.00
N THR A 451 -10.34 -51.05 1.35
CA THR A 451 -9.26 -52.07 1.40
C THR A 451 -8.96 -52.60 2.80
N ILE A 452 -9.56 -52.00 3.83
CA ILE A 452 -9.44 -52.40 5.24
C ILE A 452 -10.84 -52.45 5.87
N ALA A 453 -11.03 -53.46 6.71
CA ALA A 453 -12.17 -53.64 7.58
C ALA A 453 -11.69 -53.89 9.02
N GLY A 454 -12.46 -53.44 10.01
CA GLY A 454 -12.19 -53.68 11.42
C GLY A 454 -13.48 -54.00 12.15
N ALA A 455 -13.52 -55.12 12.86
CA ALA A 455 -14.61 -55.40 13.79
C ALA A 455 -14.27 -54.82 15.18
N GLU A 456 -15.25 -54.23 15.86
CA GLU A 456 -15.16 -53.90 17.30
C GLU A 456 -16.31 -54.55 18.10
N TYR A 457 -16.01 -54.88 19.37
CA TYR A 457 -16.88 -55.61 20.29
C TYR A 457 -17.43 -56.92 19.69
N ALA A 458 -18.74 -57.02 19.50
CA ALA A 458 -19.43 -58.20 18.97
C ALA A 458 -20.25 -57.91 17.70
N THR A 459 -20.50 -56.63 17.40
CA THR A 459 -21.54 -56.20 16.44
C THR A 459 -21.12 -55.05 15.53
N GLN A 460 -20.02 -54.35 15.82
CA GLN A 460 -19.66 -53.12 15.12
C GLN A 460 -18.64 -53.41 14.02
N CYS A 461 -18.83 -52.84 12.83
CA CYS A 461 -17.93 -53.00 11.69
C CYS A 461 -17.54 -51.63 11.14
N PHE A 462 -16.25 -51.44 10.88
CA PHE A 462 -15.65 -50.21 10.41
C PHE A 462 -14.84 -50.46 9.14
N CYS A 463 -14.81 -49.51 8.21
CA CYS A 463 -14.10 -49.59 6.95
C CYS A 463 -13.14 -48.42 6.75
N GLY A 464 -12.10 -48.63 5.93
CA GLY A 464 -11.17 -47.58 5.52
C GLY A 464 -10.16 -48.08 4.48
N ASN A 465 -9.30 -47.17 4.01
CA ASN A 465 -8.23 -47.49 3.03
C ASN A 465 -6.81 -47.40 3.62
N GLN A 466 -6.72 -47.00 4.88
CA GLN A 466 -5.49 -46.87 5.67
C GLN A 466 -5.87 -46.83 7.15
N ILE A 467 -4.97 -47.30 8.02
CA ILE A 467 -5.07 -47.15 9.47
C ILE A 467 -4.66 -45.71 9.82
N VAL A 468 -5.48 -44.99 10.59
CA VAL A 468 -5.27 -43.59 10.97
C VAL A 468 -5.19 -43.41 12.50
N ASN A 469 -5.12 -42.17 12.97
CA ASN A 469 -5.32 -41.79 14.39
C ASN A 469 -4.43 -42.54 15.40
N GLY A 470 -3.19 -42.82 15.00
CA GLY A 470 -2.21 -43.52 15.85
C GLY A 470 -2.42 -45.03 15.97
N GLY A 471 -3.30 -45.62 15.16
CA GLY A 471 -3.58 -47.05 15.17
C GLY A 471 -2.34 -47.90 14.90
N ALA A 472 -2.06 -48.81 15.81
CA ALA A 472 -0.93 -49.74 15.77
C ALA A 472 -1.39 -51.15 16.13
N LYS A 473 -0.65 -52.18 15.69
CA LYS A 473 -0.95 -53.55 16.13
C LYS A 473 -0.77 -53.65 17.65
N ALA A 474 -1.72 -54.33 18.31
CA ALA A 474 -1.70 -54.56 19.74
C ALA A 474 -0.51 -55.44 20.17
N SER A 475 -0.14 -55.37 21.46
CA SER A 475 0.98 -56.15 22.01
C SER A 475 0.69 -57.66 22.08
N SER A 476 -0.60 -58.01 22.19
CA SER A 476 -1.11 -59.37 22.02
C SER A 476 -2.42 -59.36 21.25
N ASP A 477 -2.62 -60.34 20.37
CA ASP A 477 -3.90 -60.57 19.71
C ASP A 477 -5.03 -60.91 20.72
N SER A 478 -4.67 -61.34 21.94
CA SER A 478 -5.62 -61.57 23.05
C SER A 478 -6.21 -60.29 23.67
N GLU A 479 -5.74 -59.10 23.30
CA GLU A 479 -6.36 -57.83 23.72
C GLU A 479 -7.73 -57.63 23.04
N CYS A 480 -7.93 -58.23 21.87
CA CYS A 480 -9.23 -58.36 21.24
C CYS A 480 -9.94 -59.56 21.86
N ASN A 481 -10.74 -59.30 22.89
CA ASN A 481 -11.27 -60.30 23.82
C ASN A 481 -12.81 -60.49 23.75
N THR A 482 -13.50 -59.76 22.89
CA THR A 482 -14.96 -59.85 22.71
C THR A 482 -15.27 -60.73 21.50
N ALA A 483 -16.13 -61.74 21.69
CA ALA A 483 -16.48 -62.69 20.64
C ALA A 483 -17.45 -62.10 19.60
N CYS A 484 -17.31 -62.46 18.33
CA CYS A 484 -18.21 -62.03 17.25
C CYS A 484 -19.64 -62.57 17.46
N GLY A 485 -20.66 -61.71 17.35
CA GLY A 485 -22.07 -62.07 17.59
C GLY A 485 -22.61 -63.17 16.65
N GLY A 486 -22.10 -63.24 15.42
CA GLY A 486 -22.39 -64.31 14.45
C GLY A 486 -21.43 -65.50 14.48
N ASN A 487 -20.29 -65.40 15.19
CA ASN A 487 -19.28 -66.45 15.27
C ASN A 487 -18.55 -66.42 16.63
N PRO A 488 -19.10 -67.05 17.68
CA PRO A 488 -18.53 -67.01 19.04
C PRO A 488 -17.24 -67.84 19.21
N GLN A 489 -16.58 -68.26 18.12
CA GLN A 489 -15.27 -68.92 18.11
C GLN A 489 -14.14 -67.99 17.65
N VAL A 490 -14.47 -66.76 17.24
CA VAL A 490 -13.53 -65.75 16.78
C VAL A 490 -13.85 -64.43 17.48
N ASN A 491 -12.82 -63.65 17.81
CA ASN A 491 -13.01 -62.35 18.47
C ASN A 491 -13.15 -61.23 17.43
N CYS A 492 -14.09 -60.32 17.69
CA CYS A 492 -14.43 -59.16 16.89
C CYS A 492 -13.92 -57.87 17.54
N GLY A 493 -12.79 -57.91 18.26
CA GLY A 493 -12.24 -56.74 18.95
C GLY A 493 -12.51 -56.72 20.46
N GLY A 494 -12.67 -55.53 21.02
CA GLY A 494 -12.88 -55.24 22.43
C GLY A 494 -12.87 -53.74 22.67
N GLY A 495 -12.91 -53.28 23.94
CA GLY A 495 -12.93 -51.85 24.24
C GLY A 495 -11.67 -51.11 23.79
N GLY A 496 -11.77 -50.28 22.75
CA GLY A 496 -10.61 -49.63 22.12
C GLY A 496 -9.69 -50.62 21.43
N ARG A 497 -10.24 -51.71 20.87
CA ARG A 497 -9.49 -52.78 20.19
C ARG A 497 -10.27 -53.28 18.98
N MET A 498 -9.73 -53.09 17.78
CA MET A 498 -10.32 -53.64 16.56
C MET A 498 -9.59 -54.90 16.09
N THR A 499 -10.34 -55.89 15.61
CA THR A 499 -9.74 -57.00 14.84
C THR A 499 -9.75 -56.63 13.36
N ILE A 500 -8.58 -56.48 12.76
CA ILE A 500 -8.40 -55.93 11.42
C ILE A 500 -8.30 -57.02 10.35
N MET A 501 -9.02 -56.83 9.25
CA MET A 501 -8.89 -57.57 7.99
C MET A 501 -8.50 -56.58 6.89
N SER A 502 -7.59 -56.95 5.99
CA SER A 502 -7.15 -56.05 4.91
C SER A 502 -6.74 -56.78 3.64
N LEU A 503 -6.93 -56.12 2.50
CA LEU A 503 -6.42 -56.50 1.18
C LEU A 503 -4.92 -56.20 1.10
N GLY A 504 -4.10 -57.17 1.49
CA GLY A 504 -2.67 -56.97 1.70
C GLY A 504 -2.36 -56.25 3.02
N ALA A 505 -1.09 -55.89 3.24
CA ALA A 505 -0.67 -55.30 4.50
C ALA A 505 -1.31 -53.91 4.71
N PRO A 506 -2.00 -53.65 5.84
CA PRO A 506 -2.71 -52.40 6.06
C PRO A 506 -1.74 -51.23 6.15
N HIS A 507 -1.89 -50.25 5.25
CA HIS A 507 -1.07 -49.04 5.26
C HIS A 507 -1.38 -48.18 6.49
N ILE A 508 -0.36 -47.90 7.31
CA ILE A 508 -0.50 -47.01 8.48
C ILE A 508 -0.16 -45.59 8.05
N SER A 509 -1.13 -44.68 8.08
CA SER A 509 -0.82 -43.26 8.06
C SER A 509 -0.22 -42.86 9.40
N ALA A 510 1.00 -42.33 9.38
CA ALA A 510 1.51 -41.59 10.53
C ALA A 510 0.53 -40.45 10.88
N PRO A 511 0.40 -40.07 12.17
CA PRO A 511 -0.33 -38.87 12.55
C PRO A 511 0.21 -37.63 11.81
N PRO A 512 -0.65 -36.66 11.44
CA PRO A 512 -0.22 -35.42 10.80
C PRO A 512 0.84 -34.71 11.64
N ALA A 513 1.95 -34.31 11.04
CA ALA A 513 3.07 -33.66 11.73
C ALA A 513 3.56 -32.39 11.01
N VAL A 514 4.21 -31.49 11.76
CA VAL A 514 4.92 -30.36 11.14
C VAL A 514 6.12 -30.90 10.36
N VAL A 515 6.35 -30.38 9.16
CA VAL A 515 7.53 -30.75 8.37
C VAL A 515 8.69 -29.87 8.83
N PRO A 516 9.77 -30.38 9.47
CA PRO A 516 10.75 -29.49 10.11
C PRO A 516 11.53 -28.62 9.13
N SER A 517 11.76 -29.13 7.92
CA SER A 517 12.45 -28.41 6.84
C SER A 517 11.99 -28.86 5.45
N VAL A 518 12.02 -27.95 4.48
CA VAL A 518 11.76 -28.22 3.06
C VAL A 518 12.86 -27.54 2.24
N GLY A 519 13.97 -28.25 2.01
CA GLY A 519 15.20 -27.61 1.56
C GLY A 519 15.67 -26.57 2.58
N SER A 520 15.97 -25.35 2.13
CA SER A 520 16.41 -24.24 3.00
C SER A 520 15.25 -23.50 3.71
N TRP A 521 14.00 -23.93 3.55
CA TRP A 521 12.88 -23.45 4.37
C TRP A 521 12.85 -24.22 5.70
N LEU A 522 12.88 -23.52 6.83
CA LEU A 522 12.74 -24.12 8.17
C LEU A 522 11.43 -23.71 8.83
N TYR A 523 10.76 -24.68 9.47
CA TYR A 523 9.60 -24.41 10.34
C TYR A 523 10.01 -23.52 11.51
N GLN A 524 9.17 -22.56 11.90
CA GLN A 524 9.45 -21.57 12.96
C GLN A 524 8.45 -21.63 14.13
N GLY A 525 7.30 -22.29 13.95
CA GLY A 525 6.26 -22.42 14.97
C GLY A 525 4.85 -22.23 14.42
N CYS A 526 3.86 -22.50 15.27
CA CYS A 526 2.47 -22.12 15.05
C CYS A 526 2.26 -20.68 15.50
N TYR A 527 1.87 -19.79 14.60
CA TYR A 527 1.73 -18.35 14.84
C TYR A 527 0.28 -17.89 14.67
N GLN A 528 -0.12 -16.87 15.44
CA GLN A 528 -1.41 -16.21 15.26
C GLN A 528 -1.55 -15.58 13.87
N ASP A 529 -2.74 -15.69 13.32
CA ASP A 529 -3.16 -14.96 12.13
C ASP A 529 -4.35 -14.05 12.43
N ASN A 530 -4.70 -13.19 11.45
CA ASN A 530 -5.86 -12.32 11.49
C ASN A 530 -5.88 -11.39 12.73
N VAL A 531 -4.69 -11.04 13.22
CA VAL A 531 -4.51 -10.25 14.44
C VAL A 531 -5.04 -8.84 14.19
N ASN A 532 -5.97 -8.39 15.03
CA ASN A 532 -6.70 -7.13 14.85
C ASN A 532 -7.39 -7.02 13.46
N GLN A 533 -7.96 -8.14 12.97
CA GLN A 533 -8.56 -8.27 11.63
C GLN A 533 -7.57 -8.09 10.47
N GLN A 534 -6.26 -8.17 10.72
CA GLN A 534 -5.22 -8.08 9.69
C GLN A 534 -4.45 -9.41 9.57
N LYS A 535 -4.39 -9.96 8.36
CA LYS A 535 -3.58 -11.16 8.07
C LYS A 535 -2.09 -10.91 8.32
N THR A 536 -1.44 -11.88 8.96
CA THR A 536 -0.04 -11.84 9.40
C THR A 536 0.91 -11.79 8.21
N PHE A 537 0.63 -12.56 7.16
CA PHE A 537 1.24 -12.41 5.84
C PHE A 537 0.14 -12.01 4.85
N PHE A 538 0.42 -11.03 3.98
CA PHE A 538 -0.63 -10.35 3.22
C PHE A 538 -1.21 -11.17 2.06
N TRP A 539 -0.38 -11.95 1.36
CA TRP A 539 -0.78 -12.56 0.09
C TRP A 539 -1.35 -13.98 0.24
N GLN A 540 -2.65 -14.06 0.52
CA GLN A 540 -3.42 -15.32 0.61
C GLN A 540 -3.61 -15.99 -0.77
N ASN A 541 -3.41 -17.30 -0.80
CA ASN A 541 -3.63 -18.22 -1.92
C ASN A 541 -4.44 -19.44 -1.46
N PHE A 542 -5.36 -19.93 -2.29
CA PHE A 542 -6.16 -21.12 -2.01
C PHE A 542 -5.74 -22.30 -2.91
N MET A 543 -5.57 -23.50 -2.35
CA MET A 543 -5.28 -24.73 -3.10
C MET A 543 -6.13 -25.90 -2.60
N GLU A 544 -7.45 -25.75 -2.64
CA GLU A 544 -8.50 -26.65 -2.11
C GLU A 544 -8.08 -28.11 -1.88
N THR A 545 -7.64 -28.83 -2.92
CA THR A 545 -7.32 -30.27 -2.88
C THR A 545 -5.84 -30.62 -3.08
N SER A 546 -4.94 -29.63 -3.14
CA SER A 546 -3.53 -29.83 -3.52
C SER A 546 -2.53 -29.07 -2.67
N MET A 547 -2.95 -28.57 -1.51
CA MET A 547 -2.06 -27.85 -0.60
C MET A 547 -1.03 -28.78 0.02
N THR A 548 0.24 -28.38 -0.03
CA THR A 548 1.35 -29.01 0.70
C THR A 548 2.32 -27.92 1.14
N PRO A 549 3.13 -28.14 2.20
CA PRO A 549 4.16 -27.19 2.60
C PRO A 549 5.06 -26.83 1.42
N LYS A 550 5.60 -27.82 0.69
CA LYS A 550 6.46 -27.55 -0.48
C LYS A 550 5.78 -26.66 -1.53
N LYS A 551 4.53 -26.94 -1.91
CA LYS A 551 3.85 -26.17 -2.96
C LYS A 551 3.60 -24.71 -2.56
N CYS A 552 3.31 -24.44 -1.28
CA CYS A 552 3.24 -23.07 -0.77
C CYS A 552 4.61 -22.38 -0.77
N LEU A 553 5.63 -23.07 -0.27
CA LEU A 553 6.99 -22.54 -0.13
C LEU A 553 7.66 -22.26 -1.49
N ASP A 554 7.42 -23.12 -2.48
CA ASP A 554 7.83 -22.93 -3.88
C ASP A 554 7.18 -21.67 -4.49
N LEU A 555 5.86 -21.48 -4.25
CA LEU A 555 5.11 -20.33 -4.75
C LEU A 555 5.63 -19.03 -4.12
N CYS A 556 5.76 -18.97 -2.79
CA CYS A 556 6.30 -17.79 -2.11
C CYS A 556 7.74 -17.48 -2.56
N ALA A 557 8.60 -18.50 -2.72
CA ALA A 557 9.94 -18.35 -3.26
C ALA A 557 9.95 -17.78 -4.70
N SER A 558 9.02 -18.21 -5.56
CA SER A 558 8.95 -17.74 -6.97
C SER A 558 8.63 -16.25 -7.12
N PHE A 559 8.00 -15.64 -6.11
CA PHE A 559 7.81 -14.19 -6.00
C PHE A 559 8.81 -13.52 -5.03
N GLY A 560 9.79 -14.26 -4.51
CA GLY A 560 10.87 -13.75 -3.68
C GLY A 560 10.54 -13.49 -2.21
N TYR A 561 9.42 -14.00 -1.68
CA TYR A 561 9.04 -13.86 -0.27
C TYR A 561 9.88 -14.76 0.65
N HIS A 562 10.38 -14.24 1.77
CA HIS A 562 11.22 -15.00 2.71
C HIS A 562 10.45 -15.73 3.82
N ALA A 563 9.13 -15.53 3.92
CA ALA A 563 8.24 -16.23 4.83
C ALA A 563 7.01 -16.81 4.12
N ALA A 564 6.53 -17.94 4.64
CA ALA A 564 5.24 -18.50 4.26
C ALA A 564 4.51 -19.02 5.51
N GLY A 565 3.19 -18.88 5.52
CA GLY A 565 2.30 -19.48 6.51
C GLY A 565 1.23 -20.32 5.83
N LEU A 566 0.87 -21.46 6.41
CA LEU A 566 -0.20 -22.33 5.91
C LEU A 566 -1.35 -22.40 6.93
N GLU A 567 -2.58 -22.27 6.45
CA GLU A 567 -3.81 -22.19 7.26
C GLU A 567 -4.92 -23.13 6.72
N TYR A 568 -5.86 -23.52 7.59
CA TYR A 568 -7.06 -24.30 7.28
C TYR A 568 -6.85 -25.55 6.39
N GLY A 569 -5.64 -26.12 6.37
CA GLY A 569 -5.30 -27.25 5.51
C GLY A 569 -5.13 -26.92 4.02
N LYS A 570 -5.62 -25.77 3.54
CA LYS A 570 -5.75 -25.44 2.11
C LYS A 570 -5.29 -24.05 1.70
N GLU A 571 -4.88 -23.21 2.65
CA GLU A 571 -4.52 -21.81 2.41
C GLU A 571 -3.00 -21.60 2.60
N CYS A 572 -2.44 -20.73 1.76
CA CYS A 572 -1.01 -20.40 1.73
C CYS A 572 -0.86 -18.90 1.68
N TYR A 573 -0.11 -18.34 2.63
CA TYR A 573 0.11 -16.90 2.74
C TYR A 573 1.59 -16.59 2.57
N CYS A 574 1.91 -15.73 1.60
CA CYS A 574 3.28 -15.27 1.36
C CYS A 574 3.52 -13.90 1.98
N GLY A 575 4.71 -13.72 2.56
CA GLY A 575 5.15 -12.47 3.19
C GLY A 575 6.62 -12.58 3.61
N ASP A 576 7.06 -11.70 4.51
CA ASP A 576 8.46 -11.65 4.96
C ASP A 576 8.53 -11.72 6.49
N PRO A 577 9.63 -12.24 7.09
CA PRO A 577 9.74 -12.50 8.53
C PRO A 577 9.39 -11.31 9.46
N ALA A 578 9.59 -10.08 8.97
CA ALA A 578 9.24 -8.86 9.68
C ALA A 578 7.73 -8.70 9.92
N ASN A 579 6.86 -9.25 9.06
CA ASN A 579 5.42 -9.05 9.17
C ASN A 579 4.83 -9.62 10.47
N ILE A 580 5.42 -10.69 11.03
CA ILE A 580 5.03 -11.22 12.35
C ILE A 580 5.13 -10.12 13.42
N GLN A 581 6.21 -9.35 13.42
CA GLN A 581 6.41 -8.26 14.39
C GLN A 581 5.52 -7.06 14.09
N VAL A 582 5.38 -6.69 12.81
CA VAL A 582 4.52 -5.56 12.36
C VAL A 582 3.04 -5.80 12.69
N ARG A 583 2.56 -7.04 12.58
CA ARG A 583 1.17 -7.45 12.89
C ARG A 583 0.98 -7.85 14.35
N GLY A 584 2.02 -7.84 15.17
CA GLY A 584 1.96 -8.25 16.58
C GLY A 584 1.64 -9.74 16.79
N SER A 585 1.83 -10.59 15.78
CA SER A 585 1.52 -12.03 15.84
C SER A 585 2.42 -12.75 16.84
N GLN A 586 1.81 -13.48 17.77
CA GLN A 586 2.52 -14.29 18.76
C GLN A 586 2.58 -15.77 18.33
N ARG A 587 3.64 -16.46 18.73
CA ARG A 587 3.72 -17.92 18.65
C ARG A 587 2.84 -18.53 19.75
N VAL A 588 2.15 -19.62 19.44
CA VAL A 588 1.34 -20.41 20.39
C VAL A 588 1.95 -21.82 20.57
N ASP A 589 1.33 -22.68 21.38
CA ASP A 589 1.67 -24.12 21.40
C ASP A 589 1.46 -24.70 19.99
N ASP A 590 2.49 -25.33 19.43
CA ASP A 590 2.46 -25.88 18.07
C ASP A 590 1.33 -26.92 17.88
N LYS A 591 0.87 -27.56 18.96
CA LYS A 591 -0.32 -28.44 18.96
C LYS A 591 -1.62 -27.78 18.50
N ARG A 592 -1.68 -26.44 18.44
CA ARG A 592 -2.87 -25.71 17.95
C ARG A 592 -2.89 -25.54 16.42
N CYS A 593 -1.82 -25.90 15.72
CA CYS A 593 -1.80 -26.01 14.28
C CYS A 593 -2.07 -27.47 13.90
N ASP A 594 -3.29 -27.95 14.16
CA ASP A 594 -3.72 -29.35 14.12
C ASP A 594 -4.39 -29.78 12.80
N VAL A 595 -4.57 -28.86 11.84
CA VAL A 595 -5.27 -29.14 10.57
C VAL A 595 -4.32 -29.75 9.53
N PRO A 596 -4.62 -30.95 8.97
CA PRO A 596 -3.79 -31.57 7.94
C PRO A 596 -3.86 -30.85 6.59
N CYS A 597 -2.79 -30.91 5.80
CA CYS A 597 -2.75 -30.36 4.44
C CYS A 597 -3.62 -31.15 3.47
N SER A 598 -4.44 -30.47 2.66
CA SER A 598 -5.41 -31.12 1.76
C SER A 598 -4.79 -31.96 0.65
N GLY A 599 -3.57 -31.61 0.21
CA GLY A 599 -2.76 -32.39 -0.73
C GLY A 599 -1.70 -33.29 -0.06
N ASN A 600 -1.60 -33.31 1.27
CA ASN A 600 -0.73 -34.21 2.03
C ASN A 600 -1.21 -34.37 3.48
N ALA A 601 -2.09 -35.34 3.72
CA ALA A 601 -2.68 -35.58 5.03
C ALA A 601 -1.68 -35.95 6.15
N SER A 602 -0.42 -36.29 5.83
CA SER A 602 0.63 -36.54 6.82
C SER A 602 1.38 -35.27 7.26
N ALA A 603 1.10 -34.12 6.63
CA ALA A 603 1.68 -32.82 7.00
C ALA A 603 0.63 -31.88 7.61
N LEU A 604 1.06 -31.02 8.53
CA LEU A 604 0.22 -29.97 9.14
C LEU A 604 0.28 -28.66 8.35
N CYS A 605 -0.89 -28.03 8.21
CA CYS A 605 -1.15 -26.80 7.45
C CYS A 605 -2.06 -25.87 8.26
N GLY A 606 -1.63 -25.56 9.48
CA GLY A 606 -2.23 -24.52 10.33
C GLY A 606 -3.37 -24.99 11.22
N GLY A 607 -4.16 -24.02 11.67
CA GLY A 607 -5.36 -24.16 12.47
C GLY A 607 -6.23 -22.92 12.31
N GLY A 608 -7.31 -22.78 13.08
CA GLY A 608 -8.21 -21.63 12.95
C GLY A 608 -7.57 -20.31 13.41
N ASN A 609 -7.33 -19.37 12.50
CA ASN A 609 -6.52 -18.15 12.71
C ASN A 609 -5.10 -18.48 13.18
N LEU A 610 -4.50 -19.54 12.63
CA LEU A 610 -3.19 -20.07 13.04
C LEU A 610 -2.35 -20.59 11.86
N LEU A 611 -1.19 -19.98 11.63
CA LEU A 611 -0.27 -20.33 10.56
C LEU A 611 0.79 -21.35 11.02
N THR A 612 0.88 -22.49 10.33
CA THR A 612 2.11 -23.30 10.34
C THR A 612 3.16 -22.54 9.53
N THR A 613 4.13 -21.92 10.22
CA THR A 613 4.97 -20.87 9.64
C THR A 613 6.37 -21.36 9.33
N TYR A 614 6.91 -20.98 8.17
CA TYR A 614 8.23 -21.32 7.68
C TYR A 614 8.99 -20.06 7.24
N PHE A 615 10.29 -19.97 7.53
CA PHE A 615 11.18 -18.94 7.01
C PHE A 615 12.28 -19.55 6.16
N TRP A 616 12.64 -18.87 5.08
CA TRP A 616 13.81 -19.17 4.27
C TRP A 616 15.11 -18.90 5.05
N LYS A 617 16.10 -19.79 4.91
CA LYS A 617 17.44 -19.70 5.54
C LYS A 617 18.58 -19.93 4.55
N GLY A 618 18.30 -20.00 3.25
CA GLY A 618 19.32 -19.99 2.20
C GLY A 618 19.74 -18.55 1.86
N ASP A 619 20.48 -18.38 0.77
CA ASP A 619 20.82 -17.06 0.24
C ASP A 619 19.54 -16.24 -0.03
N PRO A 620 19.44 -14.97 0.41
CA PRO A 620 18.19 -14.21 0.27
C PRO A 620 17.81 -13.97 -1.20
N PHE A 621 16.56 -14.28 -1.56
CA PHE A 621 15.99 -13.97 -2.88
C PHE A 621 16.10 -12.49 -3.30
N TYR A 622 16.21 -11.59 -2.32
CA TYR A 622 16.50 -10.17 -2.53
C TYR A 622 17.23 -9.58 -1.31
N THR A 623 17.94 -8.48 -1.52
CA THR A 623 18.61 -7.68 -0.48
C THR A 623 18.51 -6.20 -0.82
N TRP A 624 17.72 -5.43 -0.08
CA TRP A 624 17.64 -3.98 -0.27
C TRP A 624 18.76 -3.26 0.48
N SER A 625 19.41 -2.32 -0.20
CA SER A 625 20.32 -1.37 0.47
C SER A 625 19.52 -0.16 0.98
N PHE A 626 19.93 0.44 2.10
CA PHE A 626 19.31 1.65 2.63
C PHE A 626 20.38 2.73 2.77
N ALA A 627 20.25 3.84 2.03
CA ALA A 627 21.16 4.96 2.19
C ALA A 627 20.86 5.71 3.49
N ALA A 628 21.90 6.16 4.19
CA ALA A 628 21.71 6.89 5.46
C ALA A 628 20.96 8.22 5.22
N PRO A 629 19.86 8.53 5.95
CA PRO A 629 19.09 9.75 5.72
C PRO A 629 19.94 11.02 5.77
N GLY A 630 19.81 11.86 4.72
CA GLY A 630 20.59 13.10 4.59
C GLY A 630 22.07 12.92 4.21
N SER A 631 22.53 11.68 3.96
CA SER A 631 23.89 11.44 3.44
C SER A 631 23.97 11.69 1.93
N PRO A 632 25.17 11.96 1.37
CA PRO A 632 25.34 12.08 -0.07
C PRO A 632 24.85 10.88 -0.88
N ASP A 633 24.96 9.67 -0.33
CA ASP A 633 24.53 8.43 -0.98
C ASP A 633 23.00 8.24 -1.01
N ALA A 634 22.23 9.03 -0.25
CA ALA A 634 20.77 9.05 -0.32
C ALA A 634 20.23 10.01 -1.40
N GLY A 635 21.08 10.88 -1.98
CA GLY A 635 20.63 12.02 -2.77
C GLY A 635 19.82 13.02 -1.93
N SER A 636 19.06 13.90 -2.58
CA SER A 636 18.04 14.72 -1.91
C SER A 636 16.97 15.21 -2.88
N TYR A 637 15.74 15.37 -2.40
CA TYR A 637 14.75 16.24 -3.04
C TYR A 637 15.03 17.71 -2.68
N GLU A 638 14.85 18.60 -3.65
CA GLU A 638 15.05 20.04 -3.55
C GLU A 638 13.94 20.74 -4.33
N LEU A 639 13.27 21.75 -3.76
CA LEU A 639 12.33 22.59 -4.51
C LEU A 639 13.11 23.36 -5.59
N LEU A 640 12.75 23.18 -6.86
CA LEU A 640 13.37 23.90 -7.98
C LEU A 640 12.72 25.27 -8.15
N ILE A 641 11.40 25.29 -8.29
CA ILE A 641 10.60 26.50 -8.51
C ILE A 641 9.11 26.20 -8.24
N GLY A 642 8.30 27.22 -7.93
CA GLY A 642 6.84 27.11 -8.04
C GLY A 642 6.40 27.03 -9.51
N GLY A 643 5.39 26.23 -9.81
CA GLY A 643 4.79 26.12 -11.14
C GLY A 643 3.73 27.18 -11.44
N VAL A 644 3.29 27.17 -12.70
CA VAL A 644 2.22 28.01 -13.26
C VAL A 644 1.00 27.20 -13.73
N CYS A 645 1.13 25.87 -13.71
CA CYS A 645 0.16 24.85 -14.13
C CYS A 645 0.38 23.57 -13.31
N VAL A 646 -0.55 22.61 -13.40
CA VAL A 646 -0.28 21.20 -13.04
C VAL A 646 0.10 20.46 -14.32
N PRO A 647 1.38 20.13 -14.54
CA PRO A 647 1.81 19.50 -15.77
C PRO A 647 1.52 18.00 -15.76
N LEU A 648 0.84 17.53 -16.80
CA LEU A 648 0.51 16.13 -17.04
C LEU A 648 1.36 15.53 -18.17
N ILE A 649 2.11 16.37 -18.89
CA ILE A 649 3.16 15.98 -19.83
C ILE A 649 4.38 16.88 -19.61
N THR A 650 5.55 16.28 -19.41
CA THR A 650 6.81 16.98 -19.11
C THR A 650 7.94 16.46 -20.00
N SER A 651 8.66 17.35 -20.68
CA SER A 651 9.78 16.99 -21.57
C SER A 651 10.86 18.08 -21.59
N GLN A 652 12.14 17.71 -21.75
CA GLN A 652 13.22 18.69 -21.97
C GLN A 652 13.52 18.81 -23.47
N ALA A 653 13.32 20.01 -24.00
CA ALA A 653 13.59 20.35 -25.39
C ALA A 653 15.11 20.45 -25.66
N ILE A 654 15.52 20.38 -26.93
CA ILE A 654 16.94 20.35 -27.31
C ILE A 654 17.73 21.63 -26.94
N THR A 655 17.02 22.73 -26.67
CA THR A 655 17.58 23.99 -26.14
C THR A 655 17.97 23.93 -24.65
N GLY A 656 17.65 22.84 -23.96
CA GLY A 656 17.85 22.66 -22.51
C GLY A 656 16.71 23.20 -21.65
N LYS A 657 15.71 23.87 -22.24
CA LYS A 657 14.49 24.30 -21.53
C LYS A 657 13.51 23.15 -21.35
N VAL A 658 12.63 23.26 -20.37
CA VAL A 658 11.60 22.24 -20.08
C VAL A 658 10.24 22.73 -20.55
N THR A 659 9.53 21.88 -21.28
CA THR A 659 8.15 22.13 -21.72
C THR A 659 7.18 21.35 -20.85
N PHE A 660 6.13 22.03 -20.43
CA PHE A 660 5.07 21.54 -19.57
C PHE A 660 3.73 21.72 -20.27
N LEU A 661 2.91 20.66 -20.30
CA LEU A 661 1.54 20.70 -20.83
C LEU A 661 0.54 20.28 -19.74
N GLU A 662 -0.58 20.98 -19.67
CA GLU A 662 -1.66 20.76 -18.69
C GLU A 662 -2.99 20.42 -19.39
N LYS A 663 -3.89 19.76 -18.68
CA LYS A 663 -5.32 19.65 -19.03
C LYS A 663 -5.96 21.04 -18.97
N TRP A 664 -6.92 21.30 -19.86
CA TRP A 664 -7.69 22.54 -19.78
C TRP A 664 -8.64 22.55 -18.58
N GLY A 665 -8.67 23.68 -17.85
CA GLY A 665 -9.61 23.92 -16.76
C GLY A 665 -9.23 23.33 -15.40
N THR A 666 -8.09 22.63 -15.27
CA THR A 666 -7.46 22.34 -13.97
C THR A 666 -6.49 23.45 -13.56
N GLY A 667 -5.85 24.13 -14.52
CA GLY A 667 -5.06 25.33 -14.24
C GLY A 667 -5.89 26.54 -13.79
N PRO A 668 -5.25 27.63 -13.31
CA PRO A 668 -5.93 28.85 -12.89
C PRO A 668 -6.81 29.47 -13.98
N PRO A 669 -7.78 30.36 -13.65
CA PRO A 669 -8.57 31.05 -14.67
C PRO A 669 -7.69 31.76 -15.71
N ASN A 670 -7.91 31.45 -16.99
CA ASN A 670 -7.08 31.83 -18.15
C ASN A 670 -5.71 31.11 -18.25
N SER A 671 -5.59 29.88 -17.73
CA SER A 671 -4.48 28.99 -18.09
C SER A 671 -4.50 28.67 -19.60
N THR A 672 -3.35 28.31 -20.16
CA THR A 672 -3.15 28.27 -21.63
C THR A 672 -2.83 26.88 -22.18
N GLY A 673 -2.75 25.86 -21.34
CA GLY A 673 -2.47 24.48 -21.74
C GLY A 673 -0.99 24.16 -21.93
N ALA A 674 -0.11 25.16 -22.06
CA ALA A 674 1.31 24.94 -22.36
C ALA A 674 2.24 26.04 -21.80
N TYR A 675 3.39 25.63 -21.26
CA TYR A 675 4.39 26.52 -20.66
C TYR A 675 5.83 26.05 -20.94
N GLU A 676 6.76 27.00 -21.04
CA GLU A 676 8.21 26.79 -21.15
C GLU A 676 8.88 27.30 -19.86
N LEU A 677 9.78 26.48 -19.30
CA LEU A 677 10.65 26.81 -18.17
C LEU A 677 12.11 26.90 -18.63
N ASP A 678 12.70 28.09 -18.51
CA ASP A 678 14.14 28.30 -18.65
C ASP A 678 14.85 28.04 -17.31
N LEU A 679 15.50 26.89 -17.21
CA LEU A 679 16.26 26.44 -16.04
C LEU A 679 17.41 27.38 -15.64
N SER A 680 17.88 28.26 -16.54
CA SER A 680 18.93 29.24 -16.23
C SER A 680 18.41 30.53 -15.59
N SER A 681 17.08 30.71 -15.53
CA SER A 681 16.44 31.93 -15.02
C SER A 681 15.61 31.69 -13.75
N ILE A 682 15.75 30.53 -13.10
CA ILE A 682 14.94 30.10 -11.94
C ILE A 682 14.99 31.07 -10.74
N ASP A 683 16.07 31.82 -10.55
CA ASP A 683 16.19 32.87 -9.52
C ASP A 683 15.21 34.05 -9.74
N ASN A 684 14.59 34.14 -10.92
CA ASN A 684 13.54 35.11 -11.25
C ASN A 684 12.35 34.40 -11.90
N PHE A 685 11.34 34.06 -11.08
CA PHE A 685 10.10 33.40 -11.48
C PHE A 685 9.47 33.96 -12.78
N LYS A 686 9.47 35.28 -12.97
CA LYS A 686 8.86 35.93 -14.15
C LYS A 686 9.71 35.86 -15.42
N ALA A 687 10.99 35.53 -15.31
CA ALA A 687 11.89 35.28 -16.43
C ALA A 687 12.06 33.78 -16.72
N ALA A 688 11.92 32.94 -15.68
CA ALA A 688 11.92 31.48 -15.80
C ALA A 688 10.75 30.96 -16.63
N TRP A 689 9.54 31.50 -16.41
CA TRP A 689 8.31 31.01 -17.04
C TRP A 689 7.91 31.81 -18.29
N ARG A 690 7.69 31.11 -19.41
CA ARG A 690 7.06 31.63 -20.63
C ARG A 690 5.77 30.88 -20.96
N THR A 691 4.71 31.63 -21.22
CA THR A 691 3.41 31.13 -21.69
C THR A 691 3.49 30.64 -23.15
N MET A 692 2.82 29.52 -23.43
CA MET A 692 2.54 28.99 -24.78
C MET A 692 1.05 28.63 -24.87
N HIS A 693 0.54 28.31 -26.07
CA HIS A 693 -0.90 28.12 -26.33
C HIS A 693 -1.16 26.91 -27.24
N VAL A 694 -1.89 25.91 -26.73
CA VAL A 694 -2.46 24.82 -27.53
C VAL A 694 -3.90 25.15 -27.97
N LYS A 695 -4.39 24.56 -29.06
CA LYS A 695 -5.74 24.86 -29.60
C LYS A 695 -6.78 23.78 -29.33
N THR A 696 -6.37 22.62 -28.85
CA THR A 696 -7.26 21.58 -28.34
C THR A 696 -6.64 20.88 -27.11
N ASP A 697 -7.49 20.33 -26.25
CA ASP A 697 -7.08 19.77 -24.95
C ASP A 697 -6.15 18.55 -25.09
N ILE A 698 -4.92 18.71 -24.59
CA ILE A 698 -3.83 17.73 -24.61
C ILE A 698 -3.98 16.64 -23.55
N PHE A 699 -4.95 16.75 -22.65
CA PHE A 699 -5.14 15.78 -21.57
C PHE A 699 -5.20 14.35 -22.15
N CYS A 700 -4.37 13.45 -21.61
CA CYS A 700 -4.27 12.04 -22.04
C CYS A 700 -3.68 11.81 -23.45
N ALA A 701 -2.87 12.75 -23.95
CA ALA A 701 -2.13 12.63 -25.20
C ALA A 701 -0.69 12.08 -25.00
N GLY A 702 -0.21 11.25 -25.94
CA GLY A 702 1.19 10.82 -26.00
C GLY A 702 2.12 11.92 -26.54
N GLY A 703 3.44 11.77 -26.38
CA GLY A 703 4.42 12.77 -26.83
C GLY A 703 5.80 12.21 -27.16
N LEU A 704 6.54 12.89 -28.07
CA LEU A 704 7.89 12.52 -28.51
C LEU A 704 8.70 13.76 -28.91
N THR A 705 10.03 13.64 -28.91
CA THR A 705 10.93 14.55 -29.63
C THR A 705 11.27 13.95 -31.00
N LEU A 706 11.05 14.72 -32.07
CA LEU A 706 11.23 14.31 -33.45
C LEU A 706 12.71 14.32 -33.87
N PRO A 707 13.13 13.42 -34.80
CA PRO A 707 14.49 13.34 -35.31
C PRO A 707 14.93 14.51 -36.20
N ASP A 708 14.11 15.53 -36.45
CA ASP A 708 14.48 16.67 -37.30
C ASP A 708 15.53 17.60 -36.66
N LYS A 709 16.14 18.50 -37.47
CA LYS A 709 17.25 19.35 -36.99
C LYS A 709 16.86 20.40 -35.95
N ALA A 710 15.57 20.70 -35.81
CA ALA A 710 15.09 21.60 -34.77
C ALA A 710 14.69 20.85 -33.49
N GLY A 711 14.70 19.52 -33.49
CA GLY A 711 14.29 18.71 -32.35
C GLY A 711 12.87 19.04 -31.90
N ARG A 712 11.95 19.22 -32.88
CA ARG A 712 10.56 19.55 -32.59
C ARG A 712 9.95 18.52 -31.64
N GLN A 713 9.14 18.96 -30.70
CA GLN A 713 8.29 18.08 -29.92
C GLN A 713 6.95 17.88 -30.64
N ILE A 714 6.42 16.67 -30.58
CA ILE A 714 5.08 16.33 -31.06
C ILE A 714 4.23 15.85 -29.89
N ASN A 715 2.94 16.18 -29.92
CA ASN A 715 1.94 15.71 -28.97
C ASN A 715 0.70 15.20 -29.74
N ILE A 716 0.18 14.03 -29.34
CA ILE A 716 -0.67 13.17 -30.17
C ILE A 716 -1.85 12.61 -29.36
N GLY A 717 -3.07 12.82 -29.84
CA GLY A 717 -4.31 12.45 -29.14
C GLY A 717 -4.80 13.55 -28.18
N GLY A 718 -5.75 13.24 -27.30
CA GLY A 718 -6.26 14.19 -26.31
C GLY A 718 -7.63 13.83 -25.74
N TRP A 719 -8.17 14.72 -24.91
CA TRP A 719 -9.40 14.51 -24.14
C TRP A 719 -10.65 14.06 -24.92
N SER A 720 -11.14 14.86 -25.87
CA SER A 720 -12.46 14.64 -26.48
C SER A 720 -12.67 15.41 -27.79
N GLY A 721 -13.64 14.97 -28.59
CA GLY A 721 -14.06 15.64 -29.82
C GLY A 721 -12.91 15.81 -30.82
N ALA A 722 -12.55 17.06 -31.12
CA ALA A 722 -11.43 17.35 -32.02
C ALA A 722 -10.06 17.00 -31.43
N SER A 723 -9.90 17.04 -30.09
CA SER A 723 -8.59 16.86 -29.45
C SER A 723 -8.11 15.40 -29.47
N LEU A 724 -9.04 14.43 -29.49
CA LEU A 724 -8.77 13.02 -29.75
C LEU A 724 -7.98 12.79 -31.04
N TYR A 725 -8.23 13.59 -32.09
CA TYR A 725 -7.52 13.50 -33.37
C TYR A 725 -6.30 14.43 -33.42
N GLY A 726 -5.98 15.13 -32.33
CA GLY A 726 -5.01 16.20 -32.27
C GLY A 726 -3.60 15.73 -32.58
N VAL A 727 -2.90 16.50 -33.41
CA VAL A 727 -1.46 16.37 -33.65
C VAL A 727 -0.87 17.78 -33.61
N ARG A 728 -0.06 18.03 -32.59
CA ARG A 728 0.43 19.36 -32.20
C ARG A 728 1.96 19.33 -32.24
N LEU A 729 2.57 20.38 -32.79
CA LEU A 729 4.02 20.46 -33.01
C LEU A 729 4.60 21.73 -32.40
N TYR A 730 5.65 21.59 -31.59
CA TYR A 730 6.41 22.72 -31.05
C TYR A 730 7.85 22.71 -31.57
N THR A 731 8.33 23.86 -32.02
CA THR A 731 9.71 24.05 -32.51
C THR A 731 10.51 24.84 -31.48
N PRO A 732 11.36 24.19 -30.66
CA PRO A 732 12.00 24.86 -29.54
C PRO A 732 13.03 25.91 -29.98
N ASP A 733 12.99 27.09 -29.36
CA ASP A 733 13.91 28.19 -29.64
C ASP A 733 14.31 29.02 -28.41
N GLY A 734 15.20 29.99 -28.64
CA GLY A 734 15.88 30.76 -27.59
C GLY A 734 17.02 29.98 -26.92
N SER A 735 18.04 30.71 -26.48
CA SER A 735 19.12 30.17 -25.64
C SER A 735 18.74 30.22 -24.16
N ALA A 736 19.59 29.67 -23.29
CA ALA A 736 19.56 29.99 -21.87
C ALA A 736 19.53 31.51 -21.65
N GLY A 737 18.64 31.97 -20.77
CA GLY A 737 18.43 33.37 -20.41
C GLY A 737 17.70 34.18 -21.46
N GLN A 738 17.14 33.55 -22.50
CA GLN A 738 16.45 34.18 -23.62
C GLN A 738 15.14 33.43 -23.92
N PRO A 739 13.96 34.03 -23.63
CA PRO A 739 12.66 33.41 -23.91
C PRO A 739 12.51 32.94 -25.35
N GLY A 740 11.86 31.78 -25.54
CA GLY A 740 11.48 31.33 -26.87
C GLY A 740 10.44 32.26 -27.51
N LYS A 741 10.24 32.11 -28.82
CA LYS A 741 9.31 32.89 -29.64
C LYS A 741 8.33 32.02 -30.41
N ASN A 742 8.66 30.75 -30.60
CA ASN A 742 7.76 29.77 -31.18
C ASN A 742 6.69 29.33 -30.17
N ASP A 743 5.59 28.84 -30.71
CA ASP A 743 4.42 28.37 -29.96
C ASP A 743 3.95 27.03 -30.56
N TRP A 744 2.93 26.39 -29.97
CA TRP A 744 2.40 25.14 -30.49
C TRP A 744 1.61 25.34 -31.79
N GLU A 745 2.02 24.62 -32.82
CA GLU A 745 1.40 24.60 -34.13
C GLU A 745 0.40 23.43 -34.22
N GLU A 746 -0.85 23.76 -34.53
CA GLU A 746 -1.97 22.82 -34.61
C GLU A 746 -2.99 23.32 -35.63
N ASN A 747 -3.45 22.42 -36.52
CA ASN A 747 -4.57 22.66 -37.43
C ASN A 747 -5.21 21.34 -37.85
N ALA A 748 -6.27 20.92 -37.14
CA ALA A 748 -6.99 19.65 -37.36
C ALA A 748 -7.66 19.52 -38.74
N ALA A 749 -7.76 20.60 -39.53
CA ALA A 749 -8.22 20.55 -40.93
C ALA A 749 -7.10 20.21 -41.93
N VAL A 750 -5.83 20.32 -41.53
CA VAL A 750 -4.64 20.07 -42.35
C VAL A 750 -3.87 18.83 -41.89
N LEU A 751 -3.70 18.66 -40.57
CA LEU A 751 -3.08 17.47 -39.98
C LEU A 751 -3.87 17.06 -38.73
N LYS A 752 -4.20 15.77 -38.69
CA LYS A 752 -4.83 15.07 -37.58
C LYS A 752 -4.54 13.57 -37.68
N LEU A 753 -4.82 12.81 -36.63
CA LEU A 753 -4.87 11.34 -36.69
C LEU A 753 -5.99 10.84 -37.60
N GLN A 754 -5.89 9.57 -38.03
CA GLN A 754 -6.95 8.87 -38.74
C GLN A 754 -8.04 8.39 -37.77
N ASP A 755 -7.66 7.76 -36.66
CA ASP A 755 -8.56 7.42 -35.55
C ASP A 755 -8.35 8.41 -34.39
N GLY A 756 -9.42 8.76 -33.67
CA GLY A 756 -9.32 9.65 -32.50
C GLY A 756 -8.95 8.86 -31.24
N ARG A 757 -7.93 9.29 -30.49
CA ARG A 757 -7.29 8.51 -29.42
C ARG A 757 -7.11 9.28 -28.10
N TRP A 758 -7.57 8.66 -27.03
CA TRP A 758 -7.28 8.95 -25.62
C TRP A 758 -6.31 7.88 -25.10
N TYR A 759 -5.22 8.23 -24.42
CA TYR A 759 -4.13 7.31 -24.02
C TYR A 759 -3.41 6.47 -25.11
N PRO A 760 -3.03 7.05 -26.27
CA PRO A 760 -2.17 6.38 -27.24
C PRO A 760 -0.69 6.38 -26.82
N THR A 761 0.01 5.25 -27.01
CA THR A 761 1.49 5.28 -27.05
C THR A 761 1.96 5.83 -28.39
N ALA A 762 3.00 6.66 -28.37
CA ALA A 762 3.76 7.04 -29.56
C ALA A 762 5.20 6.52 -29.46
N MET A 763 5.77 6.05 -30.58
CA MET A 763 7.17 5.55 -30.64
C MET A 763 7.83 5.95 -31.98
N ILE A 764 9.08 6.42 -31.96
CA ILE A 764 9.89 6.52 -33.18
C ILE A 764 10.35 5.13 -33.62
N MET A 765 9.97 4.73 -34.83
CA MET A 765 10.37 3.47 -35.47
C MET A 765 11.79 3.55 -36.03
N ALA A 766 12.39 2.40 -36.34
CA ALA A 766 13.75 2.31 -36.88
C ALA A 766 13.94 3.06 -38.23
N ASN A 767 12.89 3.20 -39.02
CA ASN A 767 12.86 3.98 -40.27
C ASN A 767 12.67 5.51 -40.04
N GLY A 768 12.54 5.97 -38.80
CA GLY A 768 12.30 7.36 -38.41
C GLY A 768 10.84 7.81 -38.41
N SER A 769 9.87 7.00 -38.86
CA SER A 769 8.44 7.37 -38.75
C SER A 769 7.92 7.15 -37.34
N ILE A 770 6.81 7.81 -36.98
CA ILE A 770 6.16 7.66 -35.69
C ILE A 770 5.10 6.55 -35.81
N LEU A 771 5.16 5.54 -34.95
CA LEU A 771 4.07 4.60 -34.72
C LEU A 771 3.18 5.11 -33.60
N VAL A 772 1.87 5.12 -33.80
CA VAL A 772 0.84 5.42 -32.80
C VAL A 772 0.05 4.14 -32.51
N ILE A 773 -0.11 3.80 -31.23
CA ILE A 773 -0.60 2.49 -30.76
C ILE A 773 -1.78 2.70 -29.79
N GLY A 774 -2.93 2.11 -30.11
CA GLY A 774 -4.05 1.95 -29.17
C GLY A 774 -4.71 3.26 -28.73
N GLY A 775 -5.23 3.25 -27.51
CA GLY A 775 -6.07 4.29 -26.92
C GLY A 775 -7.56 3.96 -26.95
N GLU A 776 -8.40 4.84 -26.41
CA GLU A 776 -9.88 4.81 -26.48
C GLU A 776 -10.43 5.99 -27.31
N ILE A 777 -11.70 5.98 -27.70
CA ILE A 777 -12.37 7.08 -28.43
C ILE A 777 -12.88 8.23 -27.53
N GLY A 778 -12.51 8.22 -26.25
CA GLY A 778 -13.00 9.11 -25.20
C GLY A 778 -12.48 8.61 -23.84
N SER A 779 -13.01 9.12 -22.73
CA SER A 779 -12.60 8.66 -21.40
C SER A 779 -13.50 7.56 -20.87
N ASN A 780 -12.96 6.36 -20.71
CA ASN A 780 -13.70 5.13 -20.39
C ASN A 780 -14.78 4.84 -21.45
N ASP A 781 -14.43 5.08 -22.73
CA ASP A 781 -15.24 4.74 -23.91
C ASP A 781 -14.59 3.54 -24.63
N LYS A 782 -15.01 3.22 -25.84
CA LYS A 782 -14.55 2.03 -26.56
C LYS A 782 -13.07 2.11 -26.93
N PRO A 783 -12.37 0.96 -26.95
CA PRO A 783 -11.01 0.89 -27.47
C PRO A 783 -10.92 1.36 -28.91
N VAL A 784 -9.74 1.84 -29.26
CA VAL A 784 -9.24 2.07 -30.62
C VAL A 784 -8.20 0.98 -30.88
N PRO A 785 -8.62 -0.25 -31.26
CA PRO A 785 -7.73 -1.40 -31.36
C PRO A 785 -6.94 -1.37 -32.67
N THR A 786 -6.30 -0.24 -32.99
CA THR A 786 -5.61 0.00 -34.27
C THR A 786 -4.24 0.61 -34.06
N LEU A 787 -3.36 0.39 -35.04
CA LEU A 787 -2.07 1.06 -35.21
C LEU A 787 -2.15 2.04 -36.37
N GLU A 788 -1.50 3.20 -36.27
CA GLU A 788 -1.28 4.10 -37.41
C GLU A 788 0.12 4.73 -37.43
N ILE A 789 0.54 5.20 -38.60
CA ILE A 789 1.86 5.79 -38.84
C ILE A 789 1.73 7.27 -39.16
N LEU A 790 2.58 8.11 -38.55
CA LEU A 790 2.80 9.49 -38.96
C LEU A 790 4.23 9.66 -39.54
N PRO A 791 4.42 10.27 -40.72
CA PRO A 791 3.40 10.83 -41.61
C PRO A 791 2.42 9.78 -42.17
N PRO A 792 1.14 10.12 -42.40
CA PRO A 792 0.17 9.19 -42.97
C PRO A 792 0.64 8.61 -44.31
N THR A 793 0.71 7.29 -44.38
CA THR A 793 1.15 6.49 -45.54
C THR A 793 0.10 6.37 -46.65
N GLY A 794 -1.11 6.92 -46.43
CA GLY A 794 -2.28 6.70 -47.29
C GLY A 794 -3.00 5.36 -47.03
N THR A 795 -2.50 4.53 -46.11
CA THR A 795 -3.20 3.32 -45.64
C THR A 795 -4.01 3.62 -44.39
N LYS A 796 -5.21 3.00 -44.29
CA LYS A 796 -6.03 3.04 -43.08
C LYS A 796 -5.27 2.48 -41.87
N PRO A 797 -5.66 2.84 -40.63
CA PRO A 797 -5.18 2.20 -39.42
C PRO A 797 -5.39 0.68 -39.44
N LEU A 798 -4.45 -0.05 -38.85
CA LEU A 798 -4.40 -1.51 -38.90
C LEU A 798 -4.91 -2.10 -37.57
N TYR A 799 -6.00 -2.85 -37.64
CA TYR A 799 -6.64 -3.52 -36.49
C TYR A 799 -5.74 -4.57 -35.83
N MET A 800 -5.83 -4.68 -34.50
CA MET A 800 -5.07 -5.56 -33.63
C MET A 800 -5.99 -6.25 -32.60
N ASP A 801 -6.14 -7.57 -32.70
CA ASP A 801 -6.96 -8.40 -31.80
C ASP A 801 -6.63 -8.21 -30.31
N TRP A 802 -5.34 -8.03 -30.02
CA TRP A 802 -4.80 -7.90 -28.68
C TRP A 802 -5.02 -6.51 -28.06
N LEU A 803 -5.27 -5.48 -28.87
CA LEU A 803 -5.72 -4.19 -28.35
C LEU A 803 -7.21 -4.22 -28.00
N GLU A 804 -8.04 -5.00 -28.69
CA GLU A 804 -9.46 -5.12 -28.33
C GLU A 804 -9.68 -6.08 -27.14
N ARG A 805 -8.98 -7.22 -27.09
CA ARG A 805 -9.24 -8.26 -26.06
C ARG A 805 -8.80 -7.88 -24.64
N THR A 806 -7.76 -7.05 -24.48
CA THR A 806 -7.23 -6.69 -23.13
C THR A 806 -7.58 -5.27 -22.69
N ASP A 807 -8.51 -4.63 -23.39
CA ASP A 807 -9.15 -3.38 -22.99
C ASP A 807 -9.81 -3.50 -21.59
N PRO A 808 -9.86 -2.44 -20.77
CA PRO A 808 -9.13 -1.17 -20.86
C PRO A 808 -7.70 -1.25 -20.28
N ASN A 809 -7.18 -2.46 -20.02
CA ASN A 809 -5.94 -2.68 -19.25
C ASN A 809 -4.64 -2.49 -20.05
N ASN A 810 -4.73 -2.01 -21.29
CA ASN A 810 -3.65 -1.97 -22.27
C ASN A 810 -3.35 -0.56 -22.82
N LEU A 811 -3.92 0.49 -22.23
CA LEU A 811 -3.67 1.87 -22.64
C LEU A 811 -2.26 2.32 -22.21
N TYR A 812 -1.65 3.22 -22.97
CA TYR A 812 -0.20 3.44 -23.00
C TYR A 812 0.62 2.12 -22.99
N PRO A 813 0.51 1.29 -24.05
CA PRO A 813 1.31 0.06 -24.16
C PRO A 813 2.80 0.39 -24.33
N PHE A 814 3.67 -0.25 -23.57
CA PHE A 814 5.12 0.01 -23.58
C PHE A 814 5.77 -0.54 -24.87
N ALA A 815 6.28 0.32 -25.75
CA ALA A 815 6.81 -0.08 -27.05
C ALA A 815 8.28 0.32 -27.27
N CYS A 816 9.08 -0.54 -27.91
CA CYS A 816 10.43 -0.19 -28.36
C CYS A 816 10.92 -0.98 -29.59
N VAL A 817 11.84 -0.38 -30.36
CA VAL A 817 12.57 -1.04 -31.45
C VAL A 817 13.60 -2.01 -30.88
N LEU A 818 13.63 -3.26 -31.35
CA LEU A 818 14.59 -4.27 -30.89
C LEU A 818 15.89 -4.31 -31.73
N PRO A 819 17.05 -4.62 -31.12
CA PRO A 819 18.30 -4.91 -31.83
C PRO A 819 18.17 -5.95 -32.95
N SER A 820 17.35 -6.99 -32.77
CA SER A 820 17.11 -8.02 -33.81
C SER A 820 16.21 -7.58 -34.97
N GLY A 821 15.58 -6.41 -34.88
CA GLY A 821 14.57 -5.93 -35.82
C GLY A 821 13.15 -6.41 -35.48
N GLY A 822 12.17 -5.53 -35.63
CA GLY A 822 10.84 -5.65 -35.05
C GLY A 822 10.64 -4.77 -33.82
N ILE A 823 9.42 -4.79 -33.30
CA ILE A 823 8.95 -3.89 -32.25
C ILE A 823 8.46 -4.72 -31.06
N PHE A 824 9.12 -4.60 -29.92
CA PHE A 824 8.59 -5.11 -28.65
C PHE A 824 7.40 -4.26 -28.22
N VAL A 825 6.33 -4.90 -27.76
CA VAL A 825 5.18 -4.26 -27.12
C VAL A 825 4.77 -5.06 -25.89
N ALA A 826 4.72 -4.42 -24.71
CA ALA A 826 4.13 -4.95 -23.49
C ALA A 826 2.88 -4.16 -23.12
N TYR A 827 1.82 -4.88 -22.73
CA TYR A 827 0.48 -4.34 -22.51
C TYR A 827 -0.28 -5.26 -21.56
N TYR A 828 -1.10 -4.69 -20.66
CA TYR A 828 -1.74 -5.42 -19.58
C TYR A 828 -0.75 -6.31 -18.79
N ASN A 829 -0.86 -7.63 -18.87
CA ASN A 829 0.11 -8.60 -18.34
C ASN A 829 0.69 -9.50 -19.47
N GLU A 830 0.65 -9.03 -20.72
CA GLU A 830 1.10 -9.74 -21.91
C GLU A 830 2.24 -8.97 -22.60
N ALA A 831 3.04 -9.66 -23.40
CA ALA A 831 4.05 -9.01 -24.24
C ALA A 831 4.28 -9.77 -25.55
N ARG A 832 4.62 -9.05 -26.62
CA ARG A 832 4.86 -9.60 -27.95
C ARG A 832 5.91 -8.81 -28.73
N ILE A 833 6.39 -9.41 -29.81
CA ILE A 833 7.23 -8.77 -30.83
C ILE A 833 6.43 -8.71 -32.13
N LEU A 834 6.28 -7.51 -32.68
CA LEU A 834 5.66 -7.26 -33.98
C LEU A 834 6.73 -7.17 -35.07
N ASP A 835 6.37 -7.50 -36.32
CA ASP A 835 7.18 -7.15 -37.48
C ASP A 835 7.12 -5.64 -37.78
N GLU A 836 8.25 -5.01 -38.08
CA GLU A 836 8.32 -3.56 -38.26
C GLU A 836 7.77 -3.06 -39.62
N ASN A 837 7.43 -3.96 -40.54
CA ASN A 837 6.95 -3.65 -41.90
C ASN A 837 5.45 -3.90 -42.06
N ASN A 838 4.90 -4.90 -41.35
CA ASN A 838 3.50 -5.31 -41.48
C ASN A 838 2.75 -5.49 -40.14
N PHE A 839 3.43 -5.30 -39.00
CA PHE A 839 2.88 -5.38 -37.64
C PHE A 839 2.23 -6.72 -37.24
N SER A 840 2.40 -7.78 -38.03
CA SER A 840 2.03 -9.14 -37.59
C SER A 840 2.88 -9.56 -36.37
N THR A 841 2.32 -10.39 -35.50
CA THR A 841 3.02 -10.86 -34.30
C THR A 841 4.06 -11.92 -34.69
N LYS A 842 5.34 -11.56 -34.64
CA LYS A 842 6.49 -12.47 -34.84
C LYS A 842 6.66 -13.45 -33.67
N LYS A 843 6.36 -13.01 -32.44
CA LYS A 843 6.58 -13.78 -31.21
C LYS A 843 5.66 -13.28 -30.10
N THR A 844 5.06 -14.18 -29.33
CA THR A 844 4.43 -13.85 -28.04
C THR A 844 5.38 -14.31 -26.93
N LEU A 845 5.56 -13.50 -25.90
CA LEU A 845 6.36 -13.85 -24.71
C LEU A 845 5.45 -14.53 -23.67
N PRO A 846 6.02 -15.21 -22.64
CA PRO A 846 5.25 -15.59 -21.47
C PRO A 846 4.56 -14.38 -20.84
N ASN A 847 3.39 -14.58 -20.23
CA ASN A 847 2.71 -13.51 -19.48
C ASN A 847 3.64 -12.93 -18.40
N ILE A 848 3.55 -11.62 -18.24
CA ILE A 848 4.27 -10.85 -17.24
C ILE A 848 3.74 -11.27 -15.85
N PRO A 849 4.58 -11.69 -14.89
CA PRO A 849 4.13 -12.00 -13.55
C PRO A 849 3.39 -10.81 -12.91
N GLY A 850 2.28 -11.08 -12.23
CA GLY A 850 1.47 -10.08 -11.51
C GLY A 850 1.78 -10.06 -10.01
N ALA A 851 0.77 -10.36 -9.19
CA ALA A 851 0.93 -10.68 -7.77
C ALA A 851 0.97 -12.19 -7.56
N VAL A 852 1.53 -12.64 -6.43
CA VAL A 852 1.69 -14.07 -6.10
C VAL A 852 0.36 -14.84 -6.03
N ASN A 853 -0.74 -14.16 -5.71
CA ASN A 853 -2.10 -14.72 -5.71
C ASN A 853 -2.97 -14.26 -6.90
N ASN A 854 -2.44 -13.43 -7.79
CA ASN A 854 -3.19 -12.90 -8.92
C ASN A 854 -2.26 -12.74 -10.15
N PRO A 855 -2.14 -13.77 -11.00
CA PRO A 855 -1.36 -13.69 -12.24
C PRO A 855 -1.98 -12.74 -13.28
N MET A 856 -3.21 -12.26 -13.04
CA MET A 856 -3.91 -11.24 -13.83
C MET A 856 -3.65 -9.79 -13.35
N GLY A 857 -2.65 -9.58 -12.47
CA GLY A 857 -2.10 -8.25 -12.19
C GLY A 857 -1.34 -7.68 -13.39
N GLY A 858 -1.63 -6.43 -13.75
CA GLY A 858 -1.15 -5.78 -14.96
C GLY A 858 -0.15 -4.65 -14.72
N ARG A 859 0.43 -4.15 -15.81
CA ARG A 859 1.57 -3.22 -15.81
C ARG A 859 1.34 -1.91 -16.59
N THR A 860 0.32 -1.83 -17.45
CA THR A 860 -0.04 -0.61 -18.19
C THR A 860 -1.37 -0.04 -17.65
N TYR A 861 -1.77 1.15 -18.10
CA TYR A 861 -2.96 1.84 -17.59
C TYR A 861 -4.23 0.97 -17.72
N PRO A 862 -5.18 1.01 -16.74
CA PRO A 862 -5.12 1.77 -15.49
C PRO A 862 -4.32 1.07 -14.38
N LEU A 863 -3.85 -0.16 -14.58
CA LEU A 863 -3.08 -0.88 -13.55
C LEU A 863 -1.65 -0.32 -13.38
N GLU A 864 -1.17 0.47 -14.33
CA GLU A 864 -0.02 1.40 -14.34
C GLU A 864 1.18 1.08 -13.41
N GLY A 865 2.14 0.32 -13.94
CA GLY A 865 3.54 0.42 -13.57
C GLY A 865 4.30 1.30 -14.56
N THR A 866 5.63 1.24 -14.54
CA THR A 866 6.50 1.93 -15.51
C THR A 866 7.47 0.96 -16.16
N ALA A 867 7.69 1.11 -17.47
CA ALA A 867 8.75 0.41 -18.20
C ALA A 867 9.93 1.33 -18.58
N VAL A 868 11.14 0.79 -18.53
CA VAL A 868 12.36 1.37 -19.12
C VAL A 868 13.19 0.30 -19.81
N LEU A 869 14.03 0.74 -20.75
CA LEU A 869 15.00 -0.10 -21.43
C LEU A 869 16.30 -0.14 -20.62
N LEU A 870 16.82 -1.33 -20.32
CA LEU A 870 18.09 -1.49 -19.61
C LEU A 870 19.28 -1.00 -20.46
N PRO A 871 20.42 -0.62 -19.85
CA PRO A 871 21.54 -0.04 -20.59
C PRO A 871 22.15 -1.03 -21.59
N GLN A 872 22.27 -0.64 -22.86
CA GLN A 872 23.14 -1.38 -23.79
C GLN A 872 24.52 -0.73 -23.86
N HIS A 873 25.55 -1.55 -23.82
CA HIS A 873 26.95 -1.13 -23.86
C HIS A 873 27.57 -1.44 -25.23
N ALA A 874 28.44 -0.57 -25.74
CA ALA A 874 29.25 -0.88 -26.91
C ALA A 874 30.10 -2.15 -26.67
N PRO A 875 30.21 -3.10 -27.64
CA PRO A 875 29.87 -2.98 -29.06
C PRO A 875 28.40 -3.25 -29.43
N TYR A 876 27.49 -3.34 -28.45
CA TYR A 876 26.03 -3.54 -28.62
C TYR A 876 25.65 -4.92 -29.20
N THR A 877 26.43 -5.94 -28.86
CA THR A 877 26.16 -7.35 -29.18
C THR A 877 25.10 -8.01 -28.29
N ASP A 878 24.89 -7.46 -27.10
CA ASP A 878 24.03 -8.06 -26.08
C ASP A 878 22.55 -7.71 -26.34
N PRO A 879 21.62 -8.65 -26.14
CA PRO A 879 20.20 -8.42 -26.38
C PRO A 879 19.68 -7.27 -25.50
N LEU A 880 18.73 -6.50 -26.01
CA LEU A 880 18.12 -5.42 -25.25
C LEU A 880 17.32 -5.99 -24.06
N GLY A 881 17.63 -5.52 -22.86
CA GLY A 881 16.83 -5.80 -21.68
C GLY A 881 15.70 -4.79 -21.52
N VAL A 882 14.54 -5.26 -21.07
CA VAL A 882 13.39 -4.45 -20.65
C VAL A 882 13.19 -4.65 -19.16
N LEU A 883 12.94 -3.57 -18.42
CA LEU A 883 12.59 -3.56 -17.00
C LEU A 883 11.20 -2.92 -16.86
N ILE A 884 10.31 -3.55 -16.09
CA ILE A 884 8.98 -3.03 -15.77
C ILE A 884 8.79 -3.11 -14.25
N CYS A 885 8.51 -2.00 -13.59
CA CYS A 885 8.34 -1.93 -12.13
C CYS A 885 6.95 -1.44 -11.75
N GLY A 886 6.44 -1.97 -10.63
CA GLY A 886 5.12 -1.61 -10.13
C GLY A 886 3.99 -2.11 -11.02
N GLY A 887 2.79 -1.61 -10.76
CA GLY A 887 1.55 -2.07 -11.38
C GLY A 887 0.50 -2.37 -10.32
N SER A 888 -0.61 -3.00 -10.71
CA SER A 888 -1.70 -3.32 -9.78
C SER A 888 -2.53 -4.54 -10.21
N THR A 889 -3.45 -4.95 -9.35
CA THR A 889 -4.34 -6.11 -9.54
C THR A 889 -5.78 -5.67 -9.76
N ASN A 890 -6.46 -6.30 -10.72
CA ASN A 890 -7.88 -6.04 -10.97
C ASN A 890 -8.75 -6.36 -9.74
N GLY A 891 -9.83 -5.59 -9.57
CA GLY A 891 -10.81 -5.74 -8.48
C GLY A 891 -10.32 -5.14 -7.15
N ALA A 892 -9.39 -5.82 -6.47
CA ALA A 892 -8.92 -5.41 -5.15
C ALA A 892 -7.85 -4.30 -5.17
N SER A 893 -7.37 -3.88 -6.35
CA SER A 893 -6.46 -2.74 -6.54
C SER A 893 -5.18 -2.80 -5.69
N ASN A 894 -4.71 -4.02 -5.37
CA ASN A 894 -3.47 -4.20 -4.64
C ASN A 894 -2.29 -3.95 -5.59
N ALA A 895 -1.56 -2.86 -5.33
CA ALA A 895 -0.38 -2.49 -6.10
C ALA A 895 0.75 -3.51 -5.92
N LEU A 896 1.59 -3.64 -6.94
CA LEU A 896 2.66 -4.64 -6.99
C LEU A 896 3.92 -4.14 -6.27
N ASP A 897 4.52 -5.01 -5.45
CA ASP A 897 5.79 -4.81 -4.74
C ASP A 897 6.97 -5.46 -5.50
N ASN A 898 6.93 -5.48 -6.84
CA ASN A 898 7.97 -6.11 -7.64
C ASN A 898 8.24 -5.42 -8.99
N CYS A 899 9.50 -5.48 -9.39
CA CYS A 899 9.96 -5.28 -10.76
C CYS A 899 10.11 -6.62 -11.46
N VAL A 900 9.96 -6.62 -12.77
CA VAL A 900 10.22 -7.77 -13.65
C VAL A 900 11.07 -7.32 -14.83
N SER A 901 11.98 -8.19 -15.28
CA SER A 901 12.84 -7.91 -16.43
C SER A 901 12.94 -9.10 -17.38
N THR A 902 13.14 -8.82 -18.66
CA THR A 902 13.34 -9.83 -19.71
C THR A 902 14.24 -9.31 -20.83
N TYR A 903 14.67 -10.21 -21.71
CA TYR A 903 15.48 -9.91 -22.89
C TYR A 903 14.75 -10.47 -24.12
N PRO A 904 13.85 -9.70 -24.78
CA PRO A 904 12.89 -10.22 -25.76
C PRO A 904 13.52 -10.93 -26.96
N ASP A 905 14.69 -10.46 -27.39
CA ASP A 905 15.48 -11.00 -28.51
C ASP A 905 16.09 -12.38 -28.25
N THR A 906 16.10 -12.86 -27.00
CA THR A 906 16.59 -14.22 -26.69
C THR A 906 15.65 -15.29 -27.27
N GLU A 907 16.17 -16.50 -27.49
CA GLU A 907 15.39 -17.60 -28.08
C GLU A 907 14.15 -17.95 -27.22
N ASN A 908 14.34 -18.12 -25.91
CA ASN A 908 13.32 -18.53 -24.95
C ASN A 908 13.18 -17.51 -23.80
N PRO A 909 12.63 -16.30 -24.06
CA PRO A 909 12.64 -15.19 -23.12
C PRO A 909 11.80 -15.50 -21.88
N GLN A 910 12.39 -15.31 -20.71
CA GLN A 910 11.75 -15.49 -19.39
C GLN A 910 11.68 -14.16 -18.65
N TRP A 911 10.76 -14.05 -17.69
CA TRP A 911 10.71 -12.92 -16.76
C TRP A 911 11.48 -13.25 -15.48
N ALA A 912 12.52 -12.46 -15.18
CA ALA A 912 13.16 -12.46 -13.87
C ALA A 912 12.47 -11.43 -12.98
N LEU A 913 12.09 -11.81 -11.75
CA LEU A 913 11.36 -10.97 -10.80
C LEU A 913 12.28 -10.51 -9.67
N GLU A 914 12.20 -9.23 -9.29
CA GLU A 914 12.92 -8.62 -8.17
C GLU A 914 11.92 -7.87 -7.26
N ARG A 915 11.90 -8.18 -5.95
CA ARG A 915 11.02 -7.49 -4.98
C ARG A 915 11.46 -6.03 -4.77
N MET A 916 10.51 -5.11 -4.73
CA MET A 916 10.70 -3.71 -4.34
C MET A 916 10.46 -3.52 -2.83
N PRO A 917 11.12 -2.55 -2.17
CA PRO A 917 10.89 -2.21 -0.75
C PRO A 917 9.46 -1.80 -0.39
N SER A 918 8.63 -1.46 -1.37
CA SER A 918 7.24 -1.05 -1.21
C SER A 918 6.38 -1.47 -2.40
N GLN A 919 5.07 -1.60 -2.18
CA GLN A 919 4.07 -1.64 -3.24
C GLN A 919 4.02 -0.27 -3.95
N ARG A 920 3.94 -0.27 -5.29
CA ARG A 920 3.92 0.96 -6.09
C ARG A 920 3.10 0.83 -7.38
N VAL A 921 2.10 1.70 -7.54
CA VAL A 921 1.31 1.93 -8.77
C VAL A 921 1.44 3.41 -9.18
N MET A 922 1.43 3.73 -10.47
CA MET A 922 1.78 5.06 -11.03
C MET A 922 3.19 5.54 -10.62
N SER A 923 4.20 4.68 -10.75
CA SER A 923 5.59 5.10 -10.61
C SER A 923 6.02 6.03 -11.75
N CYS A 924 7.17 6.68 -11.59
CA CYS A 924 7.99 7.19 -12.69
C CYS A 924 9.39 6.59 -12.59
N ILE A 925 10.07 6.39 -13.73
CA ILE A 925 11.46 5.90 -13.77
C ILE A 925 12.31 6.79 -14.68
N ALA A 926 13.25 7.52 -14.09
CA ALA A 926 14.20 8.36 -14.82
C ALA A 926 15.55 7.65 -15.02
N PRO A 927 16.04 7.47 -16.27
CA PRO A 927 17.37 6.92 -16.53
C PRO A 927 18.46 7.94 -16.16
N LEU A 928 19.52 7.53 -15.47
CA LEU A 928 20.58 8.42 -15.00
C LEU A 928 21.86 8.29 -15.87
N PRO A 929 22.71 9.35 -15.95
CA PRO A 929 23.89 9.35 -16.82
C PRO A 929 24.93 8.27 -16.51
N ASP A 930 24.96 7.70 -15.30
CA ASP A 930 25.88 6.62 -14.93
C ASP A 930 25.36 5.22 -15.31
N GLY A 931 24.17 5.12 -15.90
CA GLY A 931 23.49 3.87 -16.28
C GLY A 931 22.64 3.24 -15.17
N THR A 932 22.46 3.91 -14.03
CA THR A 932 21.45 3.55 -13.02
C THR A 932 20.10 4.22 -13.33
N TYR A 933 19.05 3.88 -12.58
CA TYR A 933 17.69 4.41 -12.76
C TYR A 933 17.12 4.87 -11.42
N LEU A 934 16.45 6.02 -11.42
CA LEU A 934 15.71 6.51 -10.25
C LEU A 934 14.22 6.18 -10.42
N ILE A 935 13.67 5.34 -9.55
CA ILE A 935 12.24 5.04 -9.46
C ILE A 935 11.66 5.94 -8.36
N LEU A 936 10.59 6.66 -8.66
CA LEU A 936 9.92 7.58 -7.73
C LEU A 936 8.40 7.60 -7.98
N ASN A 937 7.68 8.46 -7.26
CA ASN A 937 6.23 8.68 -7.36
C ASN A 937 5.37 7.43 -7.07
N GLY A 938 4.06 7.58 -7.14
CA GLY A 938 3.08 6.50 -7.08
C GLY A 938 2.52 6.20 -5.69
N ALA A 939 1.61 5.23 -5.63
CA ALA A 939 0.80 4.88 -4.45
C ALA A 939 1.05 3.45 -3.95
N HIS A 940 0.85 3.20 -2.67
CA HIS A 940 0.94 1.86 -2.06
C HIS A 940 -0.29 0.99 -2.34
N HIS A 941 -1.43 1.60 -2.69
CA HIS A 941 -2.65 0.89 -3.08
C HIS A 941 -3.47 1.71 -4.08
N GLY A 942 -4.12 1.03 -5.04
CA GLY A 942 -5.00 1.65 -6.02
C GLY A 942 -4.72 1.25 -7.47
N VAL A 943 -5.31 2.04 -8.37
CA VAL A 943 -5.05 2.05 -9.82
C VAL A 943 -4.91 3.50 -10.28
N ALA A 944 -4.41 3.71 -11.49
CA ALA A 944 -4.36 5.02 -12.12
C ALA A 944 -5.76 5.55 -12.44
N GLY A 945 -6.00 6.82 -12.14
CA GLY A 945 -7.32 7.46 -12.23
C GLY A 945 -7.56 8.44 -11.09
N PHE A 946 -8.46 9.40 -11.33
CA PHE A 946 -8.89 10.39 -10.33
C PHE A 946 -9.52 9.71 -9.10
N GLY A 947 -8.95 9.93 -7.92
CA GLY A 947 -9.39 9.33 -6.66
C GLY A 947 -9.23 7.81 -6.54
N LEU A 948 -8.59 7.14 -7.51
CA LEU A 948 -8.52 5.66 -7.55
C LEU A 948 -7.32 5.06 -6.81
N ALA A 949 -6.50 5.88 -6.15
CA ALA A 949 -5.32 5.45 -5.40
C ALA A 949 -5.09 6.28 -4.13
N LYS A 950 -4.39 5.68 -3.17
CA LYS A 950 -4.17 6.23 -1.83
C LYS A 950 -2.83 5.75 -1.25
N ASP A 951 -2.39 6.44 -0.18
CA ASP A 951 -1.15 6.15 0.55
C ASP A 951 0.11 6.35 -0.33
N PRO A 952 0.61 7.60 -0.50
CA PRO A 952 1.65 7.94 -1.46
C PRO A 952 3.05 7.44 -1.06
N ASN A 953 3.78 6.87 -2.03
CA ASN A 953 5.20 6.53 -1.88
C ASN A 953 6.05 7.82 -1.84
N LEU A 954 6.44 8.24 -0.63
CA LEU A 954 7.28 9.44 -0.46
C LEU A 954 8.78 9.22 -0.73
N ASN A 955 9.27 7.97 -0.76
CA ASN A 955 10.67 7.65 -1.01
C ASN A 955 10.96 7.41 -2.50
N ALA A 956 12.16 7.80 -2.94
CA ALA A 956 12.74 7.29 -4.17
C ALA A 956 13.49 5.95 -3.94
N LEU A 957 13.74 5.24 -5.04
CA LEU A 957 14.57 4.03 -5.11
C LEU A 957 15.61 4.21 -6.23
N LEU A 958 16.86 3.82 -5.98
CA LEU A 958 17.90 3.74 -7.00
C LEU A 958 18.08 2.28 -7.42
N TYR A 959 17.83 1.98 -8.70
CA TYR A 959 18.04 0.67 -9.31
C TYR A 959 19.36 0.66 -10.09
N ASP A 960 20.28 -0.20 -9.66
CA ASP A 960 21.59 -0.39 -10.30
C ASP A 960 21.64 -1.73 -11.06
N PRO A 961 21.53 -1.73 -12.41
CA PRO A 961 21.50 -2.95 -13.22
C PRO A 961 22.82 -3.74 -13.18
N LYS A 962 23.93 -3.12 -12.75
CA LYS A 962 25.27 -3.75 -12.70
C LYS A 962 25.43 -4.67 -11.49
N LYS A 963 24.56 -4.56 -10.48
CA LYS A 963 24.51 -5.46 -9.33
C LYS A 963 23.83 -6.79 -9.69
N PRO A 964 24.10 -7.88 -8.95
CA PRO A 964 23.35 -9.12 -9.06
C PRO A 964 21.84 -8.93 -8.90
N LEU A 965 21.07 -9.79 -9.57
CA LEU A 965 19.62 -9.89 -9.44
C LEU A 965 19.22 -10.03 -7.96
N GLY A 966 18.22 -9.27 -7.52
CA GLY A 966 17.78 -9.23 -6.12
C GLY A 966 18.53 -8.21 -5.25
N SER A 967 19.75 -7.79 -5.62
CA SER A 967 20.57 -6.83 -4.87
C SER A 967 20.62 -5.42 -5.50
N ARG A 968 19.80 -5.15 -6.52
CA ARG A 968 19.89 -3.94 -7.35
C ARG A 968 19.32 -2.67 -6.72
N ILE A 969 18.37 -2.80 -5.80
CA ILE A 969 17.58 -1.67 -5.29
C ILE A 969 18.20 -1.07 -4.01
N THR A 970 18.33 0.25 -4.00
CA THR A 970 18.70 1.07 -2.83
C THR A 970 17.55 2.01 -2.48
N VAL A 971 17.13 2.07 -1.22
CA VAL A 971 16.18 3.08 -0.72
C VAL A 971 16.92 4.41 -0.54
N MET A 972 16.35 5.48 -1.09
CA MET A 972 16.94 6.81 -1.20
C MET A 972 16.21 7.82 -0.30
N ALA A 973 16.52 9.11 -0.44
CA ALA A 973 15.82 10.18 0.27
C ALA A 973 14.32 10.25 -0.05
N ASN A 974 13.57 10.89 0.85
CA ASN A 974 12.13 11.12 0.73
C ASN A 974 11.83 12.57 0.32
N THR A 975 10.72 12.79 -0.39
CA THR A 975 10.06 14.09 -0.49
C THR A 975 9.00 14.23 0.61
N THR A 976 8.48 15.45 0.83
CA THR A 976 7.27 15.72 1.62
C THR A 976 6.04 15.94 0.74
N VAL A 977 6.18 15.72 -0.58
CA VAL A 977 5.17 15.99 -1.59
C VAL A 977 4.58 14.69 -2.12
N ALA A 978 3.25 14.55 -2.06
CA ALA A 978 2.57 13.42 -2.68
C ALA A 978 2.61 13.58 -4.22
N ARG A 979 3.27 12.63 -4.89
CA ARG A 979 3.38 12.56 -6.35
C ARG A 979 2.61 11.33 -6.82
N LEU A 980 1.33 11.52 -7.12
CA LEU A 980 0.34 10.47 -7.46
C LEU A 980 0.02 10.51 -8.97
N TYR A 981 -1.25 10.36 -9.34
CA TYR A 981 -1.71 10.38 -10.73
C TYR A 981 -1.37 11.68 -11.45
N HIS A 982 -0.88 11.60 -12.70
CA HIS A 982 -0.29 12.72 -13.44
C HIS A 982 0.98 13.34 -12.81
N SER A 983 1.71 12.61 -11.97
CA SER A 983 3.06 13.03 -11.60
C SER A 983 4.09 12.50 -12.60
N GLU A 984 5.10 13.32 -12.90
CA GLU A 984 6.03 13.11 -14.00
C GLU A 984 7.47 13.24 -13.55
N ALA A 985 8.40 12.56 -14.23
CA ALA A 985 9.82 12.69 -13.95
C ALA A 985 10.71 12.57 -15.20
N ILE A 986 11.67 13.48 -15.37
CA ILE A 986 12.65 13.45 -16.47
C ILE A 986 14.06 13.79 -15.97
N THR A 987 15.08 13.18 -16.58
CA THR A 987 16.48 13.55 -16.36
C THR A 987 16.83 14.83 -17.12
N LEU A 988 17.50 15.76 -16.46
CA LEU A 988 17.92 17.04 -17.03
C LEU A 988 19.37 16.97 -17.53
N LEU A 989 19.73 17.81 -18.50
CA LEU A 989 21.13 18.03 -18.93
C LEU A 989 22.11 18.36 -17.79
N ASP A 990 21.64 18.89 -16.65
CA ASP A 990 22.51 19.13 -15.48
C ASP A 990 22.75 17.87 -14.62
N GLY A 991 22.14 16.72 -14.96
CA GLY A 991 22.28 15.44 -14.26
C GLY A 991 21.35 15.26 -13.06
N ARG A 992 20.46 16.20 -12.75
CA ARG A 992 19.35 15.99 -11.79
C ARG A 992 18.15 15.34 -12.48
N VAL A 993 17.21 14.81 -11.69
CA VAL A 993 15.88 14.42 -12.16
C VAL A 993 14.89 15.51 -11.75
N LEU A 994 14.15 16.09 -12.70
CA LEU A 994 13.03 16.98 -12.44
C LEU A 994 11.78 16.17 -12.12
N VAL A 995 10.97 16.67 -11.17
CA VAL A 995 9.73 16.02 -10.71
C VAL A 995 8.60 17.04 -10.68
N SER A 996 7.46 16.72 -11.28
CA SER A 996 6.31 17.61 -11.45
C SER A 996 4.96 16.87 -11.36
N GLY A 997 3.83 17.58 -11.33
CA GLY A 997 2.50 16.98 -11.04
C GLY A 997 2.41 16.48 -9.59
N SER A 998 1.33 15.94 -9.05
CA SER A 998 0.15 15.30 -9.62
C SER A 998 -1.14 16.15 -9.64
N ASP A 999 -2.15 15.64 -10.34
CA ASP A 999 -3.57 16.00 -10.17
C ASP A 999 -4.34 14.73 -9.73
N PRO A 1000 -4.39 14.43 -8.41
CA PRO A 1000 -4.93 13.16 -7.90
C PRO A 1000 -6.46 13.14 -7.74
N GLN A 1001 -7.08 14.30 -7.49
CA GLN A 1001 -8.52 14.47 -7.22
C GLN A 1001 -9.13 13.50 -6.17
N ASP A 1002 -8.34 13.13 -5.16
CA ASP A 1002 -8.74 12.21 -4.08
C ASP A 1002 -9.38 12.91 -2.86
N GLY A 1003 -9.37 14.24 -2.82
CA GLY A 1003 -9.87 15.05 -1.69
C GLY A 1003 -8.97 15.07 -0.46
N VAL A 1004 -7.75 14.51 -0.54
CA VAL A 1004 -6.78 14.39 0.57
C VAL A 1004 -5.45 15.03 0.20
N ASN A 1005 -4.95 14.75 -1.02
CA ASN A 1005 -3.71 15.30 -1.56
C ASN A 1005 -4.04 16.45 -2.54
N PRO A 1006 -3.34 17.59 -2.47
CA PRO A 1006 -3.61 18.71 -3.37
C PRO A 1006 -3.14 18.45 -4.80
N GLU A 1007 -3.71 19.20 -5.75
CA GLU A 1007 -3.06 19.48 -7.03
C GLU A 1007 -1.67 20.09 -6.79
N GLU A 1008 -0.64 19.54 -7.44
CA GLU A 1008 0.74 19.87 -7.10
C GLU A 1008 1.47 20.66 -8.19
N TYR A 1009 1.49 21.97 -7.98
CA TYR A 1009 2.15 22.96 -8.83
C TYR A 1009 3.67 23.07 -8.58
N ARG A 1010 4.21 22.59 -7.46
CA ARG A 1010 5.65 22.74 -7.15
C ARG A 1010 6.50 21.81 -8.00
N VAL A 1011 7.48 22.37 -8.72
CA VAL A 1011 8.49 21.59 -9.43
C VAL A 1011 9.65 21.32 -8.47
N GLU A 1012 9.96 20.05 -8.23
CA GLU A 1012 11.14 19.61 -7.48
C GLU A 1012 12.23 19.12 -8.43
N THR A 1013 13.45 19.00 -7.90
CA THR A 1013 14.47 18.11 -8.46
C THR A 1013 14.95 17.13 -7.41
N PHE A 1014 15.13 15.87 -7.80
CA PHE A 1014 15.97 14.94 -7.08
C PHE A 1014 17.42 15.06 -7.57
N THR A 1015 18.34 15.33 -6.66
CA THR A 1015 19.78 15.51 -6.93
C THR A 1015 20.53 14.21 -6.55
N PRO A 1016 20.98 13.38 -7.52
CA PRO A 1016 21.48 12.03 -7.23
C PRO A 1016 22.88 11.98 -6.60
N PRO A 1017 23.30 10.80 -6.07
CA PRO A 1017 24.56 10.66 -5.33
C PRO A 1017 25.84 11.09 -6.07
N TYR A 1018 25.89 10.98 -7.39
CA TYR A 1018 27.04 11.47 -8.18
C TYR A 1018 27.17 13.01 -8.17
N LEU A 1019 26.12 13.77 -7.85
CA LEU A 1019 26.19 15.22 -7.64
C LEU A 1019 26.43 15.59 -6.17
N LYS A 1020 26.00 14.76 -5.21
CA LYS A 1020 26.15 15.04 -3.78
C LYS A 1020 27.52 14.68 -3.19
N ARG A 1021 28.26 13.73 -3.77
CA ARG A 1021 29.52 13.21 -3.21
C ARG A 1021 30.74 14.15 -3.28
N GLY A 1022 30.55 15.46 -3.48
CA GLY A 1022 31.60 16.49 -3.39
C GLY A 1022 32.72 16.43 -4.44
N LYS A 1023 32.70 15.44 -5.33
CA LYS A 1023 33.65 15.28 -6.43
C LYS A 1023 33.49 16.41 -7.47
N ALA A 1024 34.61 16.86 -8.04
CA ALA A 1024 34.60 17.90 -9.06
C ALA A 1024 33.97 17.37 -10.36
N ARG A 1025 32.94 18.06 -10.88
CA ARG A 1025 32.33 17.70 -12.17
C ARG A 1025 33.31 17.97 -13.32
N PRO A 1026 33.42 17.07 -14.32
CA PRO A 1026 34.17 17.36 -15.54
C PRO A 1026 33.42 18.41 -16.38
N THR A 1027 34.14 19.03 -17.31
CA THR A 1027 33.58 19.84 -18.39
C THR A 1027 34.14 19.35 -19.72
N PHE A 1028 33.39 19.50 -20.80
CA PHE A 1028 33.83 19.13 -22.14
C PHE A 1028 33.33 20.13 -23.19
N ARG A 1029 33.96 20.11 -24.37
CA ARG A 1029 33.51 20.79 -25.57
C ARG A 1029 33.52 19.82 -26.74
N ILE A 1030 32.39 19.76 -27.42
CA ILE A 1030 32.17 19.02 -28.67
C ILE A 1030 31.58 20.01 -29.70
N THR A 1031 31.82 19.79 -30.98
CA THR A 1031 31.37 20.69 -32.06
C THR A 1031 30.53 20.02 -33.14
N ASN A 1032 30.54 18.68 -33.26
CA ASN A 1032 29.51 17.97 -34.00
C ASN A 1032 28.43 17.45 -33.03
N SER A 1033 27.17 17.80 -33.31
CA SER A 1033 25.97 17.31 -32.61
C SER A 1033 24.95 16.68 -33.56
N ASP A 1034 25.31 16.37 -34.81
CA ASP A 1034 24.50 15.60 -35.77
C ASP A 1034 25.34 14.42 -36.29
N TRP A 1035 25.17 13.25 -35.67
CA TRP A 1035 26.05 12.09 -35.82
C TRP A 1035 25.46 11.02 -36.73
N LYS A 1036 26.29 10.46 -37.60
CA LYS A 1036 25.96 9.22 -38.33
C LYS A 1036 26.11 8.00 -37.41
N TYR A 1037 25.49 6.90 -37.79
CA TYR A 1037 25.71 5.61 -37.15
C TYR A 1037 27.16 5.15 -37.31
N GLY A 1038 27.79 4.69 -36.23
CA GLY A 1038 29.20 4.29 -36.20
C GLY A 1038 30.23 5.42 -36.36
N GLU A 1039 29.81 6.69 -36.38
CA GLU A 1039 30.72 7.83 -36.48
C GLU A 1039 31.62 7.96 -35.24
N GLN A 1040 32.92 8.16 -35.45
CA GLN A 1040 33.87 8.51 -34.39
C GLN A 1040 33.92 10.02 -34.25
N VAL A 1041 33.43 10.56 -33.13
CA VAL A 1041 33.29 11.99 -32.89
C VAL A 1041 34.27 12.46 -31.82
N THR A 1042 35.11 13.43 -32.15
CA THR A 1042 36.08 14.02 -31.21
C THR A 1042 35.42 15.05 -30.30
N PHE A 1043 35.70 14.96 -29.01
CA PHE A 1043 35.42 15.98 -28.00
C PHE A 1043 36.68 16.24 -27.16
N ASN A 1044 36.74 17.39 -26.50
CA ASN A 1044 37.87 17.74 -25.63
C ASN A 1044 37.38 18.06 -24.22
N LEU A 1045 38.01 17.47 -23.21
CA LEU A 1045 37.79 17.78 -21.81
C LEU A 1045 38.40 19.16 -21.47
N GLY A 1046 37.75 19.92 -20.57
CA GLY A 1046 38.27 21.19 -20.07
C GLY A 1046 39.47 21.04 -19.11
N ALA A 1047 39.70 19.84 -18.59
CA ALA A 1047 40.87 19.45 -17.81
C ALA A 1047 41.09 17.93 -17.93
N ALA A 1048 42.26 17.44 -17.53
CA ALA A 1048 42.47 15.99 -17.39
C ALA A 1048 41.52 15.38 -16.34
N ALA A 1049 41.24 14.08 -16.46
CA ALA A 1049 40.41 13.31 -15.53
C ALA A 1049 40.93 13.42 -14.08
N LYS A 1050 40.00 13.42 -13.10
CA LYS A 1050 40.31 13.61 -11.67
C LYS A 1050 39.66 12.58 -10.76
N ASN A 1051 38.63 11.89 -11.22
CA ASN A 1051 37.74 11.10 -10.38
C ASN A 1051 37.75 9.60 -10.71
N GLY A 1052 38.18 9.22 -11.91
CA GLY A 1052 38.34 7.85 -12.39
C GLY A 1052 38.46 7.80 -13.93
N ASP A 1053 38.01 6.70 -14.53
CA ASP A 1053 37.98 6.56 -15.99
C ASP A 1053 36.98 7.53 -16.64
N ILE A 1054 37.30 7.98 -17.86
CA ILE A 1054 36.38 8.75 -18.70
C ILE A 1054 35.44 7.79 -19.43
N THR A 1055 34.15 7.96 -19.19
CA THR A 1055 33.07 7.23 -19.86
C THR A 1055 32.06 8.23 -20.43
N ALA A 1056 31.09 7.74 -21.21
CA ALA A 1056 29.99 8.56 -21.68
C ALA A 1056 28.69 7.77 -21.71
N SER A 1057 27.57 8.48 -21.77
CA SER A 1057 26.23 7.91 -21.95
C SER A 1057 25.40 8.78 -22.88
N LEU A 1058 24.41 8.12 -23.51
CA LEU A 1058 23.40 8.70 -24.36
C LEU A 1058 22.04 8.29 -23.81
N LEU A 1059 21.27 9.26 -23.32
CA LEU A 1059 19.90 9.05 -22.84
C LEU A 1059 18.93 9.60 -23.89
N GLY A 1060 18.04 8.77 -24.46
CA GLY A 1060 17.04 9.22 -25.43
C GLY A 1060 16.17 10.35 -24.87
N SER A 1061 15.82 11.33 -25.69
CA SER A 1061 14.94 12.44 -25.30
C SER A 1061 13.57 11.91 -24.88
N VAL A 1062 13.14 12.24 -23.67
CA VAL A 1062 11.91 11.72 -23.04
C VAL A 1062 10.78 12.75 -23.10
N SER A 1063 9.58 12.28 -23.41
CA SER A 1063 8.32 12.89 -22.96
C SER A 1063 7.72 12.01 -21.87
N SER A 1064 7.63 12.52 -20.66
CA SER A 1064 6.98 11.85 -19.52
C SER A 1064 5.49 12.18 -19.54
N THR A 1065 4.62 11.16 -19.48
CA THR A 1065 3.20 11.30 -19.13
C THR A 1065 2.67 10.01 -18.50
N HIS A 1066 1.88 10.09 -17.42
CA HIS A 1066 1.19 8.94 -16.80
C HIS A 1066 2.12 7.73 -16.57
N GLY A 1067 3.22 7.97 -15.85
CA GLY A 1067 4.22 6.95 -15.56
C GLY A 1067 4.99 6.39 -16.78
N ASN A 1068 4.76 6.90 -17.99
CA ASN A 1068 5.40 6.48 -19.23
C ASN A 1068 6.49 7.46 -19.67
N SER A 1069 7.72 6.97 -19.87
CA SER A 1069 8.84 7.74 -20.41
C SER A 1069 9.01 7.51 -21.93
N MET A 1070 8.12 8.07 -22.74
CA MET A 1070 8.13 7.88 -24.20
C MET A 1070 9.43 8.44 -24.80
N GLY A 1071 10.14 7.63 -25.60
CA GLY A 1071 11.46 7.95 -26.18
C GLY A 1071 12.67 7.51 -25.33
N ALA A 1072 12.46 6.99 -24.11
CA ALA A 1072 13.56 6.57 -23.24
C ALA A 1072 14.40 5.41 -23.80
N ARG A 1073 15.71 5.61 -23.87
CA ARG A 1073 16.72 4.58 -24.18
C ARG A 1073 18.06 4.96 -23.56
N THR A 1074 18.74 3.99 -22.93
CA THR A 1074 20.05 4.21 -22.28
C THR A 1074 21.15 3.47 -23.04
N LEU A 1075 22.11 4.21 -23.62
CA LEU A 1075 23.24 3.63 -24.35
C LEU A 1075 24.57 4.12 -23.78
N ILE A 1076 25.52 3.20 -23.61
CA ILE A 1076 26.88 3.47 -23.11
C ILE A 1076 27.88 3.26 -24.26
N PRO A 1077 28.21 4.30 -25.04
CA PRO A 1077 29.13 4.20 -26.17
C PRO A 1077 30.59 4.00 -25.75
N ALA A 1078 31.39 3.44 -26.66
CA ALA A 1078 32.82 3.32 -26.48
C ALA A 1078 33.48 4.72 -26.52
N VAL A 1079 34.36 4.98 -25.55
CA VAL A 1079 35.15 6.23 -25.45
C VAL A 1079 36.62 5.88 -25.29
N THR A 1080 37.49 6.62 -25.99
CA THR A 1080 38.96 6.55 -25.82
C THR A 1080 39.53 7.95 -25.69
N CYS A 1081 40.46 8.17 -24.76
CA CYS A 1081 41.07 9.48 -24.51
C CYS A 1081 42.61 9.44 -24.54
N SER A 1082 43.20 10.52 -25.07
CA SER A 1082 44.64 10.79 -25.03
C SER A 1082 44.86 12.18 -24.43
N GLY A 1083 45.20 12.21 -23.13
CA GLY A 1083 45.23 13.45 -22.36
C GLY A 1083 43.81 14.02 -22.19
N THR A 1084 43.57 15.22 -22.69
CA THR A 1084 42.24 15.87 -22.70
C THR A 1084 41.45 15.65 -23.98
N SER A 1085 42.06 15.12 -25.05
CA SER A 1085 41.35 14.87 -26.31
C SER A 1085 40.77 13.46 -26.32
N CYS A 1086 39.48 13.34 -26.62
CA CYS A 1086 38.73 12.09 -26.54
C CYS A 1086 37.91 11.85 -27.81
N VAL A 1087 37.64 10.59 -28.11
CA VAL A 1087 36.79 10.15 -29.20
C VAL A 1087 35.69 9.27 -28.62
N VAL A 1088 34.43 9.57 -28.95
CA VAL A 1088 33.28 8.70 -28.70
C VAL A 1088 32.85 8.04 -30.01
N THR A 1089 32.46 6.77 -29.97
CA THR A 1089 31.88 6.08 -31.13
C THR A 1089 30.36 6.06 -31.03
N SER A 1090 29.69 6.68 -32.01
CA SER A 1090 28.24 6.69 -32.17
C SER A 1090 27.68 5.25 -32.33
N PRO A 1091 26.46 4.94 -31.82
CA PRO A 1091 25.83 3.63 -31.97
C PRO A 1091 25.81 3.13 -33.43
N PRO A 1092 25.92 1.82 -33.68
CA PRO A 1092 26.22 1.29 -35.02
C PRO A 1092 25.02 1.20 -35.97
N SER A 1093 23.78 1.32 -35.48
CA SER A 1093 22.58 1.19 -36.35
C SER A 1093 21.31 1.78 -35.74
N LYS A 1094 20.31 1.97 -36.62
CA LYS A 1094 18.91 2.32 -36.28
C LYS A 1094 18.20 1.37 -35.31
N TYR A 1095 18.71 0.16 -35.11
CA TYR A 1095 18.14 -0.82 -34.19
C TYR A 1095 18.72 -0.68 -32.76
N ILE A 1096 19.97 -0.22 -32.66
CA ILE A 1096 20.60 0.14 -31.38
C ILE A 1096 20.23 1.57 -30.96
N ALA A 1097 20.10 2.50 -31.90
CA ALA A 1097 19.63 3.87 -31.66
C ALA A 1097 18.65 4.29 -32.77
N PRO A 1098 17.32 4.22 -32.55
CA PRO A 1098 16.35 4.80 -33.48
C PRO A 1098 16.69 6.27 -33.80
N PRO A 1099 16.40 6.76 -35.01
CA PRO A 1099 16.72 8.14 -35.39
C PRO A 1099 16.11 9.12 -34.39
N GLY A 1100 16.90 10.04 -33.84
CA GLY A 1100 16.40 10.90 -32.76
C GLY A 1100 17.46 11.71 -32.02
N TRP A 1101 17.01 12.40 -30.98
CA TRP A 1101 17.85 13.21 -30.09
C TRP A 1101 18.13 12.52 -28.77
N TYR A 1102 19.37 12.61 -28.31
CA TYR A 1102 19.89 11.96 -27.11
C TYR A 1102 20.66 12.98 -26.27
N GLN A 1103 20.44 12.99 -24.96
CA GLN A 1103 21.28 13.70 -23.99
C GLN A 1103 22.63 12.97 -23.91
N PHE A 1104 23.69 13.59 -24.41
CA PHE A 1104 25.06 13.11 -24.31
C PHE A 1104 25.74 13.66 -23.06
N PHE A 1105 26.14 12.75 -22.16
CA PHE A 1105 26.91 13.06 -20.97
C PHE A 1105 28.32 12.47 -21.08
N VAL A 1106 29.31 13.26 -20.70
CA VAL A 1106 30.67 12.76 -20.40
C VAL A 1106 30.81 12.63 -18.89
N LEU A 1107 31.33 11.50 -18.42
CA LEU A 1107 31.51 11.19 -17.00
C LEU A 1107 32.99 10.95 -16.69
N ASP A 1108 33.45 11.50 -15.57
CA ASP A 1108 34.77 11.26 -14.99
C ASP A 1108 34.58 10.48 -13.68
N GLY A 1109 35.00 9.21 -13.64
CA GLY A 1109 34.82 8.34 -12.47
C GLY A 1109 33.37 8.24 -11.97
N GLY A 1110 32.41 8.24 -12.90
CA GLY A 1110 30.96 8.23 -12.63
C GLY A 1110 30.34 9.59 -12.29
N ILE A 1111 31.09 10.69 -12.41
CA ILE A 1111 30.59 12.05 -12.15
C ILE A 1111 30.30 12.75 -13.48
N PRO A 1112 29.02 13.05 -13.82
CA PRO A 1112 28.68 13.64 -15.11
C PRO A 1112 29.02 15.13 -15.19
N ALA A 1113 29.49 15.54 -16.35
CA ALA A 1113 29.45 16.93 -16.81
C ALA A 1113 28.00 17.44 -16.90
N ILE A 1114 27.82 18.73 -17.22
CA ILE A 1114 26.57 19.18 -17.83
C ILE A 1114 26.57 18.61 -19.25
N GLY A 1115 25.55 17.83 -19.60
CA GLY A 1115 25.39 17.22 -20.91
C GLY A 1115 24.89 18.20 -21.98
N ILE A 1116 24.84 17.73 -23.22
CA ILE A 1116 24.19 18.43 -24.35
C ILE A 1116 23.24 17.48 -25.07
N PHE A 1117 22.35 18.00 -25.92
CA PHE A 1117 21.64 17.15 -26.88
C PHE A 1117 22.49 16.92 -28.14
N VAL A 1118 22.51 15.67 -28.62
CA VAL A 1118 23.08 15.26 -29.91
C VAL A 1118 22.04 14.46 -30.70
N ARG A 1119 22.00 14.66 -32.02
CA ARG A 1119 21.14 13.94 -32.96
C ARG A 1119 21.89 12.74 -33.50
N ILE A 1120 21.23 11.60 -33.63
CA ILE A 1120 21.83 10.35 -34.14
C ILE A 1120 20.93 9.79 -35.23
N GLY A 1121 21.52 9.42 -36.37
CA GLY A 1121 20.83 8.79 -37.50
C GLY A 1121 20.15 9.75 -38.49
N GLY A 1122 20.12 11.06 -38.18
CA GLY A 1122 19.42 12.07 -38.97
C GLY A 1122 17.89 11.91 -38.94
N ASP A 1123 17.21 12.44 -39.95
CA ASP A 1123 15.75 12.33 -40.13
C ASP A 1123 15.43 11.58 -41.44
N PRO A 1124 15.47 10.23 -41.44
CA PRO A 1124 15.25 9.43 -42.64
C PRO A 1124 13.78 9.41 -43.11
N ALA A 1125 12.82 9.71 -42.23
CA ALA A 1125 11.42 9.85 -42.59
C ALA A 1125 11.06 11.25 -43.14
N ARG A 1126 12.01 12.20 -43.11
CA ARG A 1126 11.82 13.61 -43.50
C ARG A 1126 10.69 14.28 -42.71
N LEU A 1127 10.56 13.93 -41.42
CA LEU A 1127 9.62 14.56 -40.50
C LEU A 1127 9.81 16.07 -40.46
N GLY A 1128 11.04 16.58 -40.56
CA GLY A 1128 11.37 18.01 -40.63
C GLY A 1128 10.80 18.75 -41.86
N GLU A 1129 10.33 18.02 -42.87
CA GLU A 1129 9.56 18.55 -44.00
C GLU A 1129 8.04 18.44 -43.82
N TRP A 1130 7.56 17.84 -42.73
CA TRP A 1130 6.17 17.50 -42.49
C TRP A 1130 5.59 18.21 -41.23
N PRO A 1131 4.28 18.55 -41.23
CA PRO A 1131 3.36 18.52 -42.36
C PRO A 1131 3.61 19.68 -43.34
N LYS A 1132 3.13 19.53 -44.58
CA LYS A 1132 3.11 20.61 -45.58
C LYS A 1132 1.68 21.11 -45.73
N GLY A 1133 1.35 22.21 -45.06
CA GLY A 1133 0.04 22.86 -45.12
C GLY A 1133 -0.13 23.97 -44.09
N ASP A 1134 -1.21 24.73 -44.23
CA ASP A 1134 -1.42 25.96 -43.45
C ASP A 1134 -1.51 25.71 -41.95
N GLY A 1135 -0.86 26.59 -41.18
CA GLY A 1135 -0.80 26.51 -39.71
C GLY A 1135 0.41 25.77 -39.14
N PHE A 1136 1.29 25.23 -39.99
CA PHE A 1136 2.54 24.57 -39.60
C PHE A 1136 3.75 25.11 -40.37
N LYS A 1137 4.93 25.15 -39.74
CA LYS A 1137 6.22 25.55 -40.34
C LYS A 1137 7.19 24.37 -40.35
N PRO A 1138 7.55 23.80 -41.52
CA PRO A 1138 8.61 22.79 -41.61
C PRO A 1138 9.99 23.41 -41.33
N PRO A 1139 10.76 22.94 -40.32
CA PRO A 1139 12.08 23.47 -40.00
C PRO A 1139 13.21 22.94 -40.90
N GLY A 1140 12.99 21.82 -41.60
CA GLY A 1140 14.01 21.12 -42.40
C GLY A 1140 14.62 19.89 -41.71
N VAL A 1141 15.39 19.13 -42.51
CA VAL A 1141 15.93 17.78 -42.24
C VAL A 1141 17.40 17.84 -41.80
#